data_AF-X6LHF6-F1
#
_entry.id   AF-X6LHF6-F1
#
_cell.length_a   1.000
_cell.length_b   1.000
_cell.length_c   1.000
_cell.angle_alpha   90.00
_cell.angle_beta   90.00
_cell.angle_gamma   90.00
#
_symmetry.space_group_name_H-M   'P 1'
#
loop_
_entity.id
_entity.type
_entity.pdbx_description
1 polymer ?
#
loop_
_entity_poly.entity_id
_entity_poly.type
_entity_poly.pdbx_seq_one_letter_code
_entity_poly.pdbx_strand_id
1 'polypeptide(L)'
;MLIEDNSEYLYCEDCNSISMEGMIFESFVHGLNIKRVNVTKTNSMNIIVQNCIFDNKDLSWSEMIRIYNIQPTDSINFDANNFTQAYINMSLGARSQMSTAPHVMWNANNFATFDGPCLYLEDLNTHSNAYEKRAVVSMQKNTFQKFGGSDLMLIQMIANNENSTDNARIYWERNSFSSNSLNYIIRIVSDDLSNAYLRGPVFVMQSNDFSDNDVISLIYHSGPDLSQYEPLLNASSNTFSNNDVTNSIFEVKDSALYFEKSIVADHNVVIQCQVSRIDVWNVMSDGSTFLQLNDSRDSRYGANIKIRDSVINTYANAMDIHIHPEDVIVMQQDQFTMATLNIKSGSGVHITGNNTLQLQMNKCSFSNYHNRAAVVIDVTTSQWLLNWTMSENNVANGEVIMIRNGNQNSKAPSVMTVTNNHFENNTDVFVVMEDGNTTQSHVYRPSDHTRWNLITFLQNQIHSNKGAFIYLTFNGKVSTNVDMIGNIFSSSTETPSSKSLIMITPQNINTGCGQAPFTSIAGMTADEMISNQWYHLFVTETTFSNNAYSTGIIYSYCGYGYVHNNTFTGNSVIFNQLMSAYLWDDVTVESNIVYTSKQEQCLLCHSNSSITWYRDISFQNNSGTIIDNSWSIMNITKSIFQYNNGTSLKMMGTNSSRASFVQQTQFLNNKAYTSAGQALIVFREIPLALVSIATHFLDIIFANNTGTLAATQVSATERFVTKASFQNVASSWSCPQAYASSLLTWRNITFENNAVGNFSAGYLIDLQFVNAYLTDIRWQDNICVNSHQTQQLNTFNFACVRFTDSAWTLEESRISKNNGPSFIEIKRSIGSISGIKSVEACINKNVEEDDETTALVYIHDISNKDIIRISDNNISSLNAEYGIYMEQDDTSFKNQTINAIITNNIFKAISTASIFFNQISKAENTSIQLN
;
A
#
# COMPACT_ATOMS: atom_id res chain seq x y z
N MET A 1 -48.39 -59.32 25.36
CA MET A 1 -47.95 -59.47 23.97
C MET A 1 -49.18 -59.85 23.18
N LEU A 2 -49.76 -58.88 22.49
CA LEU A 2 -50.82 -59.10 21.50
C LEU A 2 -50.11 -59.15 20.15
N ILE A 3 -50.29 -60.24 19.41
CA ILE A 3 -49.87 -60.36 18.01
C ILE A 3 -51.17 -60.28 17.22
N GLU A 4 -51.47 -59.12 16.64
CA GLU A 4 -52.63 -58.92 15.77
C GLU A 4 -52.16 -58.76 14.31
N ASP A 5 -52.76 -59.57 13.43
CA ASP A 5 -52.88 -59.40 11.97
C ASP A 5 -51.73 -58.67 11.24
N ASN A 6 -50.55 -59.28 11.06
CA ASN A 6 -49.46 -58.78 10.17
C ASN A 6 -49.07 -57.29 10.30
N SER A 7 -49.61 -56.55 11.27
CA SER A 7 -49.47 -55.10 11.40
C SER A 7 -48.51 -54.75 12.51
N GLU A 8 -48.49 -55.51 13.62
CA GLU A 8 -47.56 -55.28 14.72
C GLU A 8 -46.97 -56.59 15.25
N TYR A 9 -45.64 -56.73 15.26
CA TYR A 9 -45.00 -57.94 15.82
C TYR A 9 -44.90 -57.88 17.35
N LEU A 10 -44.51 -56.73 17.92
CA LEU A 10 -44.45 -56.52 19.36
C LEU A 10 -45.01 -55.15 19.76
N TYR A 11 -46.20 -55.14 20.35
CA TYR A 11 -46.75 -53.99 21.07
C TYR A 11 -46.49 -54.09 22.57
N CYS A 12 -45.89 -53.05 23.16
CA CYS A 12 -45.69 -52.93 24.59
C CYS A 12 -46.04 -51.53 25.15
N GLU A 13 -46.91 -51.50 26.15
CA GLU A 13 -47.29 -50.29 26.88
C GLU A 13 -46.78 -50.34 28.31
N ASP A 14 -46.04 -49.30 28.73
CA ASP A 14 -45.41 -49.17 30.05
C ASP A 14 -44.66 -50.41 30.56
N CYS A 15 -43.90 -51.08 29.69
CA CYS A 15 -43.01 -52.18 30.07
C CYS A 15 -41.97 -51.74 31.10
N ASN A 16 -41.57 -52.64 32.00
CA ASN A 16 -40.38 -52.44 32.82
C ASN A 16 -39.09 -52.88 32.09
N SER A 17 -39.12 -54.03 31.38
CA SER A 17 -37.95 -54.56 30.69
C SER A 17 -38.33 -55.39 29.46
N ILE A 18 -37.57 -55.22 28.38
CA ILE A 18 -37.63 -56.04 27.16
C ILE A 18 -36.19 -56.39 26.76
N SER A 19 -35.92 -57.64 26.42
CA SER A 19 -34.67 -58.07 25.80
C SER A 19 -34.98 -58.92 24.57
N MET A 20 -34.41 -58.56 23.42
CA MET A 20 -34.56 -59.25 22.15
C MET A 20 -33.18 -59.50 21.55
N GLU A 21 -32.94 -60.74 21.14
CA GLU A 21 -31.64 -61.15 20.58
C GLU A 21 -31.83 -62.09 19.39
N GLY A 22 -31.13 -61.82 18.27
CA GLY A 22 -31.06 -62.73 17.13
C GLY A 22 -32.37 -62.89 16.35
N MET A 23 -33.30 -61.94 16.49
CA MET A 23 -34.62 -62.01 15.86
C MET A 23 -34.61 -61.43 14.45
N ILE A 24 -35.46 -61.96 13.57
CA ILE A 24 -35.63 -61.49 12.19
C ILE A 24 -37.08 -61.01 12.02
N PHE A 25 -37.23 -59.77 11.55
CA PHE A 25 -38.50 -59.12 11.30
C PHE A 25 -38.57 -58.74 9.82
N GLU A 26 -39.44 -59.42 9.05
CA GLU A 26 -39.62 -59.21 7.61
C GLU A 26 -41.02 -58.68 7.32
N SER A 27 -41.11 -57.53 6.63
CA SER A 27 -42.35 -56.96 6.07
C SER A 27 -43.49 -56.73 7.07
N PHE A 28 -43.16 -56.14 8.24
CA PHE A 28 -44.15 -55.70 9.24
C PHE A 28 -44.46 -54.21 9.11
N VAL A 29 -45.74 -53.83 9.30
CA VAL A 29 -46.09 -52.40 9.40
C VAL A 29 -45.37 -51.77 10.60
N HIS A 30 -45.34 -52.47 11.75
CA HIS A 30 -44.58 -52.15 12.95
C HIS A 30 -43.90 -53.41 13.52
N GLY A 31 -42.60 -53.60 13.30
CA GLY A 31 -41.83 -54.67 13.96
C GLY A 31 -41.73 -54.49 15.47
N LEU A 32 -41.62 -53.24 15.94
CA LEU A 32 -41.57 -52.91 17.36
C LEU A 32 -42.38 -51.64 17.65
N ASN A 33 -43.38 -51.72 18.53
CA ASN A 33 -44.17 -50.57 18.98
C ASN A 33 -44.15 -50.50 20.52
N ILE A 34 -43.41 -49.54 21.06
CA ILE A 34 -43.23 -49.34 22.49
C ILE A 34 -43.79 -47.97 22.87
N LYS A 35 -44.65 -47.93 23.89
CA LYS A 35 -45.27 -46.70 24.35
C LYS A 35 -45.15 -46.55 25.86
N ARG A 36 -44.68 -45.38 26.30
CA ARG A 36 -44.76 -44.96 27.70
C ARG A 36 -45.94 -44.00 27.89
N VAL A 37 -47.04 -44.52 28.41
CA VAL A 37 -48.28 -43.76 28.65
C VAL A 37 -48.26 -43.14 30.04
N ASN A 38 -47.80 -43.87 31.06
CA ASN A 38 -47.72 -43.37 32.43
C ASN A 38 -46.35 -42.77 32.77
N VAL A 39 -46.18 -41.48 32.46
CA VAL A 39 -44.97 -40.69 32.75
C VAL A 39 -44.66 -40.55 34.25
N THR A 40 -45.63 -40.81 35.13
CA THR A 40 -45.44 -40.72 36.58
C THR A 40 -44.81 -41.97 37.20
N LYS A 41 -44.76 -43.11 36.48
CA LYS A 41 -44.12 -44.34 36.96
C LYS A 41 -42.66 -44.07 37.33
N THR A 42 -42.28 -44.46 38.55
CA THR A 42 -40.91 -44.31 39.09
C THR A 42 -39.94 -45.32 38.49
N ASN A 43 -40.43 -46.48 38.05
CA ASN A 43 -39.56 -47.52 37.47
C ASN A 43 -39.10 -47.09 36.07
N SER A 44 -37.81 -47.26 35.80
CA SER A 44 -37.23 -47.08 34.48
C SER A 44 -37.66 -48.21 33.55
N MET A 45 -37.86 -47.87 32.27
CA MET A 45 -38.01 -48.86 31.21
C MET A 45 -36.61 -49.23 30.71
N ASN A 46 -36.30 -50.53 30.63
CA ASN A 46 -35.02 -51.02 30.11
C ASN A 46 -35.24 -51.92 28.87
N ILE A 47 -34.83 -51.47 27.70
CA ILE A 47 -35.01 -52.20 26.43
C ILE A 47 -33.64 -52.52 25.85
N ILE A 48 -33.41 -53.78 25.50
CA ILE A 48 -32.19 -54.24 24.83
C ILE A 48 -32.61 -55.00 23.57
N VAL A 49 -32.09 -54.58 22.42
CA VAL A 49 -32.31 -55.21 21.12
C VAL A 49 -30.95 -55.44 20.48
N GLN A 50 -30.56 -56.71 20.31
CA GLN A 50 -29.21 -57.04 19.87
C GLN A 50 -29.17 -58.11 18.77
N ASN A 51 -28.26 -57.97 17.81
CA ASN A 51 -28.07 -58.95 16.73
C ASN A 51 -29.35 -59.28 15.93
N CYS A 52 -30.33 -58.37 15.87
CA CYS A 52 -31.58 -58.57 15.14
C CYS A 52 -31.48 -58.05 13.69
N ILE A 53 -32.37 -58.53 12.83
CA ILE A 53 -32.53 -58.09 11.44
C ILE A 53 -33.94 -57.53 11.26
N PHE A 54 -34.04 -56.29 10.79
CA PHE A 54 -35.28 -55.62 10.43
C PHE A 54 -35.23 -55.32 8.93
N ASP A 55 -36.07 -56.00 8.15
CA ASP A 55 -36.17 -55.82 6.70
C ASP A 55 -37.63 -55.52 6.31
N ASN A 56 -37.86 -54.39 5.65
CA ASN A 56 -39.21 -53.96 5.30
C ASN A 56 -39.42 -53.75 3.79
N LYS A 57 -38.83 -54.64 2.99
CA LYS A 57 -38.81 -54.58 1.53
C LYS A 57 -40.17 -54.41 0.83
N ASP A 58 -41.25 -54.90 1.45
CA ASP A 58 -42.59 -54.94 0.82
C ASP A 58 -43.54 -53.81 1.31
N LEU A 59 -43.16 -53.03 2.32
CA LEU A 59 -43.99 -51.98 2.92
C LEU A 59 -43.23 -50.65 2.94
N SER A 60 -43.08 -50.05 1.77
CA SER A 60 -42.49 -48.72 1.65
C SER A 60 -43.20 -47.74 2.59
N TRP A 61 -42.45 -47.00 3.42
CA TRP A 61 -42.92 -45.92 4.33
C TRP A 61 -43.59 -46.34 5.66
N SER A 62 -43.62 -47.62 6.06
CA SER A 62 -44.13 -47.98 7.39
C SER A 62 -43.06 -47.90 8.49
N GLU A 63 -43.46 -47.40 9.67
CA GLU A 63 -42.60 -47.27 10.86
C GLU A 63 -42.28 -48.63 11.47
N MET A 64 -41.21 -49.27 10.98
CA MET A 64 -40.75 -50.56 11.48
C MET A 64 -40.49 -50.55 12.99
N ILE A 65 -40.03 -49.43 13.53
CA ILE A 65 -39.87 -49.23 14.97
C ILE A 65 -40.53 -47.92 15.38
N ARG A 66 -41.45 -47.98 16.36
CA ARG A 66 -42.07 -46.84 17.01
C ARG A 66 -41.78 -46.90 18.51
N ILE A 67 -41.16 -45.86 19.06
CA ILE A 67 -40.90 -45.76 20.50
C ILE A 67 -41.36 -44.39 21.00
N TYR A 68 -42.42 -44.35 21.81
CA TYR A 68 -43.08 -43.10 22.16
C TYR A 68 -42.92 -42.71 23.64
N ASN A 69 -42.64 -41.43 23.86
CA ASN A 69 -42.60 -40.73 25.15
C ASN A 69 -41.56 -41.27 26.14
N ILE A 70 -40.35 -41.52 25.65
CA ILE A 70 -39.23 -42.03 26.45
C ILE A 70 -38.83 -41.05 27.53
N GLN A 71 -38.83 -41.51 28.78
CA GLN A 71 -38.55 -40.65 29.92
C GLN A 71 -37.05 -40.57 30.21
N PRO A 72 -36.57 -39.50 30.86
CA PRO A 72 -35.17 -39.41 31.30
C PRO A 72 -34.74 -40.43 32.37
N THR A 73 -35.55 -41.43 32.66
CA THR A 73 -35.19 -42.56 33.52
C THR A 73 -34.90 -43.82 32.72
N ASP A 74 -35.21 -43.84 31.42
CA ASP A 74 -35.28 -45.05 30.62
C ASP A 74 -33.95 -45.36 29.93
N SER A 75 -33.68 -46.64 29.72
CA SER A 75 -32.48 -47.16 29.06
C SER A 75 -32.92 -47.99 27.87
N ILE A 76 -32.49 -47.61 26.66
CA ILE A 76 -32.84 -48.30 25.42
C ILE A 76 -31.56 -48.53 24.66
N ASN A 77 -31.21 -49.78 24.37
CA ASN A 77 -29.99 -50.13 23.67
C ASN A 77 -30.30 -50.97 22.43
N PHE A 78 -29.86 -50.51 21.27
CA PHE A 78 -29.83 -51.22 20.02
C PHE A 78 -28.38 -51.52 19.65
N ASP A 79 -27.99 -52.79 19.70
CA ASP A 79 -26.60 -53.20 19.50
C ASP A 79 -26.44 -54.22 18.35
N ALA A 80 -25.53 -53.95 17.41
CA ALA A 80 -25.17 -54.87 16.33
C ALA A 80 -26.37 -55.40 15.48
N ASN A 81 -27.41 -54.57 15.29
CA ASN A 81 -28.57 -54.94 14.47
C ASN A 81 -28.36 -54.56 13.00
N ASN A 82 -29.14 -55.17 12.11
CA ASN A 82 -29.20 -54.84 10.69
C ASN A 82 -30.58 -54.30 10.32
N PHE A 83 -30.63 -53.12 9.71
CA PHE A 83 -31.82 -52.40 9.31
C PHE A 83 -31.79 -52.20 7.80
N THR A 84 -32.73 -52.81 7.10
CA THR A 84 -32.92 -52.69 5.65
C THR A 84 -34.33 -52.16 5.39
N GLN A 85 -34.43 -51.04 4.69
CA GLN A 85 -35.71 -50.35 4.44
C GLN A 85 -36.54 -50.03 5.71
N ALA A 86 -35.91 -49.82 6.86
CA ALA A 86 -36.60 -49.65 8.14
C ALA A 86 -36.67 -48.18 8.58
N TYR A 87 -37.89 -47.67 8.79
CA TYR A 87 -38.13 -46.35 9.40
C TYR A 87 -38.31 -46.47 10.91
N ILE A 88 -37.58 -45.64 11.66
CA ILE A 88 -37.60 -45.58 13.12
C ILE A 88 -38.17 -44.22 13.55
N ASN A 89 -39.26 -44.22 14.31
CA ASN A 89 -39.88 -43.04 14.89
C ASN A 89 -39.76 -43.08 16.42
N MET A 90 -39.07 -42.10 17.01
CA MET A 90 -38.98 -41.98 18.46
C MET A 90 -39.37 -40.60 18.98
N SER A 91 -40.14 -40.57 20.07
CA SER A 91 -40.46 -39.34 20.80
C SER A 91 -39.96 -39.36 22.25
N LEU A 92 -39.44 -38.22 22.70
CA LEU A 92 -38.77 -38.05 23.99
C LEU A 92 -39.61 -37.17 24.93
N GLY A 93 -39.81 -37.62 26.16
CA GLY A 93 -40.48 -36.87 27.22
C GLY A 93 -39.51 -36.10 28.13
N ALA A 94 -40.07 -35.32 29.06
CA ALA A 94 -39.34 -34.53 30.06
C ALA A 94 -39.78 -34.86 31.49
N ARG A 95 -38.87 -34.74 32.49
CA ARG A 95 -39.17 -35.02 33.90
C ARG A 95 -38.35 -34.17 34.88
N SER A 96 -38.95 -33.81 36.02
CA SER A 96 -38.40 -32.90 37.05
C SER A 96 -37.43 -33.50 38.06
N GLN A 97 -37.14 -34.83 38.03
CA GLN A 97 -36.27 -35.49 39.01
C GLN A 97 -34.96 -35.99 38.39
N MET A 98 -33.87 -35.88 39.15
CA MET A 98 -32.55 -36.40 38.81
C MET A 98 -32.57 -37.93 38.71
N SER A 99 -32.21 -38.44 37.53
CA SER A 99 -31.68 -39.79 37.38
C SER A 99 -30.27 -39.67 36.79
N THR A 100 -29.35 -40.49 37.29
CA THR A 100 -28.01 -40.65 36.72
C THR A 100 -28.15 -41.40 35.39
N ALA A 101 -28.19 -40.63 34.30
CA ALA A 101 -28.01 -41.02 32.90
C ALA A 101 -28.95 -42.10 32.31
N PRO A 102 -30.10 -41.71 31.73
CA PRO A 102 -30.79 -42.48 30.69
C PRO A 102 -30.04 -42.36 29.35
N HIS A 103 -29.94 -43.46 28.60
CA HIS A 103 -29.37 -43.46 27.25
C HIS A 103 -30.28 -44.22 26.29
N VAL A 104 -30.69 -43.57 25.20
CA VAL A 104 -31.02 -44.29 23.97
C VAL A 104 -29.71 -44.49 23.23
N MET A 105 -29.19 -45.71 23.21
CA MET A 105 -27.91 -46.06 22.60
C MET A 105 -28.13 -46.89 21.35
N TRP A 106 -27.50 -46.47 20.25
CA TRP A 106 -27.39 -47.24 19.01
C TRP A 106 -25.92 -47.54 18.81
N ASN A 107 -25.51 -48.79 19.00
CA ASN A 107 -24.12 -49.19 18.87
C ASN A 107 -23.94 -50.24 17.76
N ALA A 108 -22.95 -50.03 16.89
CA ALA A 108 -22.52 -51.00 15.89
C ALA A 108 -23.62 -51.51 14.94
N ASN A 109 -24.69 -50.74 14.71
CA ASN A 109 -25.77 -51.15 13.81
C ASN A 109 -25.44 -50.83 12.35
N ASN A 110 -25.99 -51.62 11.42
CA ASN A 110 -25.92 -51.39 9.99
C ASN A 110 -27.28 -50.97 9.46
N PHE A 111 -27.35 -49.78 8.85
CA PHE A 111 -28.53 -49.21 8.22
C PHE A 111 -28.28 -49.13 6.71
N ALA A 112 -29.12 -49.75 5.89
CA ALA A 112 -28.92 -49.83 4.45
C ALA A 112 -30.21 -49.72 3.64
N THR A 113 -30.13 -49.10 2.46
CA THR A 113 -31.15 -49.12 1.40
C THR A 113 -32.55 -48.71 1.87
N PHE A 114 -32.89 -47.42 1.78
CA PHE A 114 -34.24 -46.93 2.08
C PHE A 114 -34.53 -45.62 1.34
N ASP A 115 -35.74 -45.45 0.84
CA ASP A 115 -36.23 -44.22 0.21
C ASP A 115 -37.06 -43.41 1.22
N GLY A 116 -36.41 -42.73 2.17
CA GLY A 116 -37.03 -41.93 3.22
C GLY A 116 -36.14 -41.72 4.46
N PRO A 117 -36.64 -41.02 5.50
CA PRO A 117 -35.93 -40.90 6.77
C PRO A 117 -35.75 -42.24 7.44
N CYS A 118 -34.52 -42.59 7.79
CA CYS A 118 -34.21 -43.76 8.59
C CYS A 118 -34.64 -43.54 10.05
N LEU A 119 -34.48 -42.31 10.54
CA LEU A 119 -34.71 -41.98 11.93
C LEU A 119 -35.37 -40.60 12.11
N TYR A 120 -36.50 -40.59 12.80
CA TYR A 120 -37.16 -39.38 13.26
C TYR A 120 -37.11 -39.30 14.79
N LEU A 121 -36.57 -38.19 15.30
CA LEU A 121 -36.46 -37.90 16.73
C LEU A 121 -37.21 -36.60 17.04
N GLU A 122 -38.20 -36.65 17.93
CA GLU A 122 -38.91 -35.45 18.39
C GLU A 122 -38.99 -35.37 19.91
N ASP A 123 -38.80 -34.17 20.46
CA ASP A 123 -39.20 -33.86 21.82
C ASP A 123 -40.73 -33.64 21.87
N LEU A 124 -41.41 -34.30 22.81
CA LEU A 124 -42.81 -33.99 23.09
C LEU A 124 -42.90 -32.63 23.80
N ASN A 125 -43.75 -31.76 23.27
CA ASN A 125 -44.00 -30.43 23.84
C ASN A 125 -44.95 -30.51 25.05
N THR A 126 -44.40 -30.85 26.22
CA THR A 126 -45.12 -30.84 27.50
C THR A 126 -44.74 -29.60 28.31
N HIS A 127 -45.40 -28.47 28.04
CA HIS A 127 -45.49 -27.25 28.88
C HIS A 127 -44.33 -27.00 29.90
N SER A 128 -43.28 -26.35 29.40
CA SER A 128 -42.40 -25.37 30.08
C SER A 128 -42.19 -25.47 31.61
N ASN A 129 -41.21 -26.25 32.05
CA ASN A 129 -40.47 -25.98 33.28
C ASN A 129 -38.96 -26.04 33.00
N ALA A 130 -38.22 -24.96 33.28
CA ALA A 130 -36.77 -24.84 33.05
C ALA A 130 -35.89 -25.82 33.85
N TYR A 131 -36.50 -26.71 34.65
CA TYR A 131 -35.84 -27.65 35.55
C TYR A 131 -36.04 -29.11 35.15
N GLU A 132 -36.76 -29.39 34.05
CA GLU A 132 -36.98 -30.76 33.59
C GLU A 132 -35.80 -31.24 32.73
N LYS A 133 -35.31 -32.44 33.05
CA LYS A 133 -34.33 -33.15 32.21
C LYS A 133 -35.08 -33.89 31.11
N ARG A 134 -34.40 -34.14 29.99
CA ARG A 134 -34.84 -34.86 28.80
C ARG A 134 -33.87 -36.03 28.49
N ALA A 135 -34.32 -37.04 27.75
CA ALA A 135 -33.55 -38.28 27.48
C ALA A 135 -32.42 -38.08 26.44
N VAL A 136 -31.21 -38.58 26.70
CA VAL A 136 -30.03 -38.41 25.82
C VAL A 136 -29.96 -39.53 24.78
N VAL A 137 -29.61 -39.19 23.54
CA VAL A 137 -29.43 -40.15 22.44
C VAL A 137 -27.95 -40.27 22.07
N SER A 138 -27.42 -41.49 22.02
CA SER A 138 -26.04 -41.79 21.64
C SER A 138 -26.02 -42.75 20.45
N MET A 139 -25.22 -42.45 19.42
CA MET A 139 -25.01 -43.31 18.25
C MET A 139 -23.52 -43.55 18.05
N GLN A 140 -23.10 -44.79 18.17
CA GLN A 140 -21.70 -45.17 18.13
C GLN A 140 -21.45 -46.27 17.11
N LYS A 141 -20.43 -46.10 16.26
CA LYS A 141 -19.95 -47.16 15.35
C LYS A 141 -21.01 -47.69 14.36
N ASN A 142 -22.06 -46.92 14.09
CA ASN A 142 -23.09 -47.35 13.15
C ASN A 142 -22.65 -47.05 11.71
N THR A 143 -23.20 -47.81 10.75
CA THR A 143 -23.00 -47.59 9.31
C THR A 143 -24.32 -47.22 8.65
N PHE A 144 -24.34 -46.17 7.84
CA PHE A 144 -25.50 -45.71 7.08
C PHE A 144 -25.13 -45.63 5.60
N GLN A 145 -25.77 -46.45 4.77
CA GLN A 145 -25.41 -46.55 3.35
C GLN A 145 -26.59 -46.67 2.39
N LYS A 146 -26.48 -46.06 1.22
CA LYS A 146 -27.41 -46.22 0.08
C LYS A 146 -28.84 -45.75 0.39
N PHE A 147 -28.98 -44.65 1.12
CA PHE A 147 -30.27 -44.01 1.35
C PHE A 147 -30.65 -43.06 0.22
N GLY A 148 -31.95 -42.97 -0.08
CA GLY A 148 -32.60 -42.05 -1.02
C GLY A 148 -33.68 -41.21 -0.32
N GLY A 149 -34.02 -40.03 -0.84
CA GLY A 149 -35.15 -39.22 -0.34
C GLY A 149 -34.78 -37.84 0.24
N SER A 150 -35.54 -37.36 1.24
CA SER A 150 -35.32 -36.00 1.80
C SER A 150 -34.24 -35.97 2.87
N ASP A 151 -34.40 -36.71 3.96
CA ASP A 151 -33.54 -36.64 5.13
C ASP A 151 -33.12 -38.07 5.52
N LEU A 152 -31.89 -38.34 5.95
CA LEU A 152 -31.58 -39.61 6.64
C LEU A 152 -32.10 -39.54 8.07
N MET A 153 -31.84 -38.43 8.76
CA MET A 153 -32.31 -38.17 10.11
C MET A 153 -32.91 -36.78 10.26
N LEU A 154 -34.12 -36.72 10.79
CA LEU A 154 -34.81 -35.49 11.16
C LEU A 154 -34.95 -35.42 12.68
N ILE A 155 -34.43 -34.34 13.26
CA ILE A 155 -34.30 -34.16 14.69
C ILE A 155 -34.95 -32.83 15.10
N GLN A 156 -36.01 -32.91 15.91
CA GLN A 156 -36.72 -31.77 16.45
C GLN A 156 -36.57 -31.73 17.98
N MET A 157 -35.78 -30.77 18.49
CA MET A 157 -35.46 -30.66 19.91
C MET A 157 -35.76 -29.28 20.47
N ILE A 158 -36.25 -29.26 21.71
CA ILE A 158 -36.80 -28.05 22.34
C ILE A 158 -35.86 -27.47 23.42
N ALA A 159 -35.02 -28.29 24.07
CA ALA A 159 -34.09 -27.80 25.11
C ALA A 159 -32.89 -28.72 25.40
N ASN A 160 -31.83 -28.15 25.97
CA ASN A 160 -30.74 -28.89 26.60
C ASN A 160 -30.92 -29.06 28.12
N ASN A 161 -30.41 -30.18 28.64
CA ASN A 161 -30.36 -30.50 30.07
C ASN A 161 -29.43 -29.57 30.85
N GLU A 162 -28.22 -29.36 30.32
CA GLU A 162 -27.17 -28.48 30.81
C GLU A 162 -26.45 -28.01 29.56
N ASN A 163 -26.55 -26.72 29.18
CA ASN A 163 -25.89 -26.14 28.00
C ASN A 163 -24.36 -26.26 28.03
N SER A 164 -23.87 -27.48 27.86
CA SER A 164 -22.49 -27.92 27.97
C SER A 164 -22.29 -29.07 26.99
N THR A 165 -21.11 -29.12 26.38
CA THR A 165 -20.67 -30.22 25.51
C THR A 165 -20.53 -31.53 26.28
N ASP A 166 -20.25 -31.46 27.59
CA ASP A 166 -20.14 -32.65 28.46
C ASP A 166 -21.51 -33.31 28.71
N ASN A 167 -22.58 -32.54 28.52
CA ASN A 167 -23.96 -32.97 28.74
C ASN A 167 -24.81 -32.77 27.48
N ALA A 168 -24.27 -33.19 26.33
CA ALA A 168 -24.94 -33.11 25.04
C ALA A 168 -26.26 -33.88 25.01
N ARG A 169 -27.24 -33.39 24.23
CA ARG A 169 -28.53 -34.08 24.00
C ARG A 169 -28.37 -35.26 23.07
N ILE A 170 -27.51 -35.08 22.07
CA ILE A 170 -27.22 -36.08 21.06
C ILE A 170 -25.70 -36.20 20.92
N TYR A 171 -25.21 -37.43 20.95
CA TYR A 171 -23.79 -37.75 20.87
C TYR A 171 -23.52 -38.80 19.80
N TRP A 172 -22.77 -38.44 18.77
CA TRP A 172 -22.44 -39.32 17.65
C TRP A 172 -20.95 -39.58 17.58
N GLU A 173 -20.54 -40.84 17.71
CA GLU A 173 -19.14 -41.21 17.70
C GLU A 173 -18.83 -42.32 16.68
N ARG A 174 -17.85 -42.11 15.80
CA ARG A 174 -17.32 -43.15 14.89
C ARG A 174 -18.37 -43.79 13.98
N ASN A 175 -19.40 -43.06 13.59
CA ASN A 175 -20.36 -43.55 12.59
C ASN A 175 -19.80 -43.31 11.17
N SER A 176 -20.23 -44.13 10.22
CA SER A 176 -19.89 -44.01 8.79
C SER A 176 -21.15 -43.75 7.97
N PHE A 177 -21.11 -42.74 7.09
CA PHE A 177 -22.19 -42.34 6.20
C PHE A 177 -21.67 -42.38 4.77
N SER A 178 -22.13 -43.33 3.96
CA SER A 178 -21.60 -43.51 2.61
C SER A 178 -22.62 -43.77 1.51
N SER A 179 -22.37 -43.23 0.31
CA SER A 179 -23.19 -43.51 -0.88
C SER A 179 -24.68 -43.17 -0.71
N ASN A 180 -25.01 -42.11 0.02
CA ASN A 180 -26.40 -41.67 0.21
C ASN A 180 -26.74 -40.55 -0.79
N SER A 181 -27.97 -40.53 -1.31
CA SER A 181 -28.50 -39.53 -2.24
C SER A 181 -29.75 -38.87 -1.64
N LEU A 182 -29.57 -37.80 -0.87
CA LEU A 182 -30.57 -37.21 0.03
C LEU A 182 -30.57 -35.68 -0.05
N ASN A 183 -31.59 -34.97 0.43
CA ASN A 183 -31.41 -33.52 0.66
C ASN A 183 -30.46 -33.28 1.85
N TYR A 184 -30.67 -34.00 2.95
CA TYR A 184 -29.89 -33.84 4.18
C TYR A 184 -29.52 -35.20 4.80
N ILE A 185 -28.27 -35.37 5.27
CA ILE A 185 -27.97 -36.51 6.16
C ILE A 185 -28.58 -36.23 7.54
N ILE A 186 -28.41 -35.02 8.03
CA ILE A 186 -28.93 -34.60 9.33
C ILE A 186 -29.65 -33.28 9.18
N ARG A 187 -30.91 -33.25 9.58
CA ARG A 187 -31.67 -32.02 9.68
C ARG A 187 -32.11 -31.80 11.13
N ILE A 188 -31.52 -30.79 11.77
CA ILE A 188 -31.82 -30.40 13.14
C ILE A 188 -32.60 -29.08 13.11
N VAL A 189 -33.81 -29.11 13.65
CA VAL A 189 -34.70 -27.96 13.65
C VAL A 189 -35.15 -27.68 15.09
N SER A 190 -34.96 -26.45 15.55
CA SER A 190 -35.46 -25.97 16.83
C SER A 190 -36.46 -24.84 16.60
N ASP A 191 -37.72 -25.21 16.37
CA ASP A 191 -38.79 -24.29 15.93
C ASP A 191 -39.56 -23.60 17.07
N ASP A 192 -39.24 -23.86 18.34
CA ASP A 192 -40.13 -23.45 19.44
C ASP A 192 -39.96 -21.96 19.80
N LEU A 193 -40.96 -21.17 19.40
CA LEU A 193 -41.24 -19.82 19.86
C LEU A 193 -41.53 -19.86 21.37
N SER A 194 -40.82 -19.01 22.12
CA SER A 194 -41.17 -18.53 23.47
C SER A 194 -40.86 -19.42 24.68
N ASN A 195 -39.60 -19.38 25.11
CA ASN A 195 -39.33 -18.93 26.48
C ASN A 195 -37.87 -18.46 26.59
N ALA A 196 -37.65 -17.22 27.05
CA ALA A 196 -36.31 -16.64 27.25
C ALA A 196 -35.44 -17.38 28.31
N TYR A 197 -35.89 -18.54 28.79
CA TYR A 197 -35.29 -19.29 29.88
C TYR A 197 -34.87 -20.72 29.49
N LEU A 198 -35.13 -21.17 28.25
CA LEU A 198 -34.74 -22.51 27.80
C LEU A 198 -33.39 -22.46 27.09
N ARG A 199 -32.47 -23.32 27.52
CA ARG A 199 -31.13 -23.49 26.93
C ARG A 199 -31.26 -24.26 25.60
N GLY A 200 -30.72 -23.74 24.50
CA GLY A 200 -30.74 -24.43 23.20
C GLY A 200 -30.04 -25.81 23.24
N PRO A 201 -30.49 -26.81 22.44
CA PRO A 201 -29.93 -28.16 22.40
C PRO A 201 -28.45 -28.15 21.99
N VAL A 202 -27.65 -29.04 22.57
CA VAL A 202 -26.24 -29.28 22.18
C VAL A 202 -26.16 -30.64 21.48
N PHE A 203 -25.64 -30.64 20.26
CA PHE A 203 -25.36 -31.82 19.45
C PHE A 203 -23.85 -31.99 19.33
N VAL A 204 -23.34 -33.19 19.61
CA VAL A 204 -21.91 -33.51 19.48
C VAL A 204 -21.72 -34.60 18.43
N MET A 205 -20.84 -34.34 17.47
CA MET A 205 -20.34 -35.35 16.54
C MET A 205 -18.82 -35.46 16.60
N GLN A 206 -18.35 -36.67 16.87
CA GLN A 206 -16.95 -36.97 17.08
C GLN A 206 -16.47 -38.13 16.20
N SER A 207 -15.40 -37.93 15.45
CA SER A 207 -14.73 -39.02 14.72
C SER A 207 -15.63 -39.79 13.73
N ASN A 208 -16.63 -39.13 13.15
CA ASN A 208 -17.48 -39.73 12.12
C ASN A 208 -16.83 -39.58 10.73
N ASP A 209 -17.22 -40.45 9.81
CA ASP A 209 -16.75 -40.47 8.43
C ASP A 209 -17.93 -40.29 7.46
N PHE A 210 -17.82 -39.30 6.57
CA PHE A 210 -18.81 -39.00 5.54
C PHE A 210 -18.13 -39.09 4.17
N SER A 211 -18.46 -40.13 3.40
CA SER A 211 -17.83 -40.42 2.11
C SER A 211 -18.81 -40.68 0.98
N ASP A 212 -18.54 -40.15 -0.21
CA ASP A 212 -19.31 -40.45 -1.44
C ASP A 212 -20.83 -40.18 -1.33
N ASN A 213 -21.26 -39.15 -0.58
CA ASN A 213 -22.68 -38.76 -0.49
C ASN A 213 -23.03 -37.68 -1.52
N ASP A 214 -24.23 -37.76 -2.10
CA ASP A 214 -24.82 -36.78 -3.02
C ASP A 214 -25.97 -36.06 -2.30
N VAL A 215 -25.74 -34.84 -1.82
CA VAL A 215 -26.69 -34.13 -0.96
C VAL A 215 -26.81 -32.64 -1.20
N ILE A 216 -27.89 -32.02 -0.71
CA ILE A 216 -27.96 -30.55 -0.62
C ILE A 216 -27.00 -30.06 0.46
N SER A 217 -27.19 -30.53 1.70
CA SER A 217 -26.26 -30.26 2.80
C SER A 217 -26.08 -31.51 3.67
N LEU A 218 -24.87 -31.80 4.16
CA LEU A 218 -24.70 -32.94 5.07
C LEU A 218 -25.45 -32.68 6.38
N ILE A 219 -25.34 -31.46 6.91
CA ILE A 219 -25.95 -31.08 8.17
C ILE A 219 -26.63 -29.73 8.02
N TYR A 220 -27.94 -29.71 8.25
CA TYR A 220 -28.71 -28.49 8.43
C TYR A 220 -29.02 -28.31 9.91
N HIS A 221 -28.65 -27.16 10.47
CA HIS A 221 -28.88 -26.83 11.87
C HIS A 221 -29.49 -25.43 12.00
N SER A 222 -30.75 -25.36 12.41
CA SER A 222 -31.47 -24.09 12.59
C SER A 222 -32.01 -23.89 13.99
N GLY A 223 -31.79 -22.70 14.56
CA GLY A 223 -32.34 -22.25 15.82
C GLY A 223 -33.42 -21.17 15.69
N PRO A 224 -34.09 -20.79 16.80
CA PRO A 224 -34.97 -19.63 16.85
C PRO A 224 -34.14 -18.34 16.86
N ASP A 225 -34.65 -17.29 16.19
CA ASP A 225 -34.05 -15.95 16.06
C ASP A 225 -33.93 -15.21 17.42
N LEU A 226 -33.01 -15.62 18.31
CA LEU A 226 -32.86 -15.07 19.67
C LEU A 226 -31.43 -15.13 20.23
N SER A 227 -31.01 -14.04 20.87
CA SER A 227 -29.62 -13.71 21.26
C SER A 227 -29.15 -14.18 22.65
N GLN A 228 -29.86 -15.09 23.35
CA GLN A 228 -29.49 -15.48 24.72
C GLN A 228 -29.18 -16.97 24.92
N TYR A 229 -29.73 -17.89 24.12
CA TYR A 229 -29.55 -19.34 24.32
C TYR A 229 -29.59 -20.11 22.99
N GLU A 230 -28.55 -19.94 22.18
CA GLU A 230 -28.45 -20.53 20.84
C GLU A 230 -28.21 -22.05 20.90
N PRO A 231 -28.87 -22.85 20.04
CA PRO A 231 -28.49 -24.24 19.80
C PRO A 231 -27.03 -24.36 19.38
N LEU A 232 -26.33 -25.42 19.78
CA LEU A 232 -24.91 -25.62 19.48
C LEU A 232 -24.67 -26.95 18.78
N LEU A 233 -24.03 -26.89 17.62
CA LEU A 233 -23.42 -28.02 16.95
C LEU A 233 -21.91 -28.05 17.27
N ASN A 234 -21.44 -29.12 17.90
CA ASN A 234 -20.03 -29.37 18.14
C ASN A 234 -19.54 -30.55 17.29
N ALA A 235 -18.72 -30.25 16.28
CA ALA A 235 -18.16 -31.20 15.36
C ALA A 235 -16.64 -31.32 15.54
N SER A 236 -16.18 -32.46 16.03
CA SER A 236 -14.77 -32.72 16.35
C SER A 236 -14.22 -33.95 15.64
N SER A 237 -13.04 -33.81 15.03
CA SER A 237 -12.28 -34.94 14.48
C SER A 237 -13.00 -35.75 13.40
N ASN A 238 -13.93 -35.14 12.64
CA ASN A 238 -14.68 -35.83 11.60
C ASN A 238 -13.91 -35.79 10.26
N THR A 239 -14.21 -36.75 9.37
CA THR A 239 -13.66 -36.82 8.01
C THR A 239 -14.79 -36.65 7.00
N PHE A 240 -14.58 -35.77 6.03
CA PHE A 240 -15.49 -35.53 4.91
C PHE A 240 -14.70 -35.65 3.62
N SER A 241 -15.10 -36.59 2.75
CA SER A 241 -14.38 -36.88 1.50
C SER A 241 -15.35 -37.23 0.36
N ASN A 242 -15.10 -36.72 -0.85
CA ASN A 242 -15.87 -37.07 -2.06
C ASN A 242 -17.40 -36.89 -1.95
N ASN A 243 -17.88 -35.95 -1.14
CA ASN A 243 -19.32 -35.67 -1.04
C ASN A 243 -19.68 -34.61 -2.08
N ASP A 244 -20.60 -34.95 -2.98
CA ASP A 244 -21.23 -34.02 -3.93
C ASP A 244 -22.29 -33.20 -3.18
N VAL A 245 -21.83 -32.10 -2.56
CA VAL A 245 -22.69 -31.18 -1.80
C VAL A 245 -23.12 -30.02 -2.70
N THR A 246 -24.43 -29.82 -2.85
CA THR A 246 -24.99 -28.70 -3.64
C THR A 246 -24.84 -27.36 -2.92
N ASN A 247 -25.14 -27.32 -1.60
CA ASN A 247 -25.07 -26.11 -0.78
C ASN A 247 -23.81 -26.12 0.09
N SER A 248 -23.73 -26.95 1.13
CA SER A 248 -22.59 -26.97 2.06
C SER A 248 -22.51 -28.23 2.93
N ILE A 249 -21.37 -28.51 3.57
CA ILE A 249 -21.31 -29.54 4.62
C ILE A 249 -22.17 -29.13 5.83
N PHE A 250 -21.98 -27.90 6.30
CA PHE A 250 -22.71 -27.32 7.42
C PHE A 250 -23.52 -26.10 6.95
N GLU A 251 -24.84 -26.26 6.91
CA GLU A 251 -25.79 -25.16 6.72
C GLU A 251 -26.32 -24.75 8.09
N VAL A 252 -25.82 -23.63 8.61
CA VAL A 252 -26.07 -23.18 9.98
C VAL A 252 -26.87 -21.88 9.95
N LYS A 253 -28.01 -21.84 10.63
CA LYS A 253 -28.88 -20.67 10.71
C LYS A 253 -29.27 -20.39 12.15
N ASP A 254 -29.07 -19.15 12.62
CA ASP A 254 -29.45 -18.72 13.98
C ASP A 254 -29.00 -19.67 15.10
N SER A 255 -27.79 -20.23 14.97
CA SER A 255 -27.26 -21.24 15.89
C SER A 255 -25.74 -21.26 15.89
N ALA A 256 -25.12 -21.82 16.94
CA ALA A 256 -23.67 -21.85 17.09
C ALA A 256 -23.05 -23.11 16.48
N LEU A 257 -21.86 -22.96 15.87
CA LEU A 257 -21.04 -24.08 15.38
C LEU A 257 -19.65 -24.04 16.01
N TYR A 258 -19.23 -25.14 16.62
CA TYR A 258 -17.85 -25.45 16.95
C TYR A 258 -17.34 -26.53 16.01
N PHE A 259 -16.29 -26.24 15.25
CA PHE A 259 -15.75 -27.18 14.27
C PHE A 259 -14.24 -27.36 14.46
N GLU A 260 -13.81 -28.55 14.87
CA GLU A 260 -12.42 -28.79 15.21
C GLU A 260 -11.81 -30.07 14.65
N LYS A 261 -10.48 -30.05 14.48
CA LYS A 261 -9.63 -31.24 14.22
C LYS A 261 -10.07 -32.10 13.05
N SER A 262 -10.85 -31.54 12.14
CA SER A 262 -11.54 -32.29 11.09
C SER A 262 -10.83 -32.13 9.75
N ILE A 263 -10.99 -33.12 8.88
CA ILE A 263 -10.42 -33.15 7.53
C ILE A 263 -11.57 -33.06 6.54
N VAL A 264 -11.44 -32.14 5.59
CA VAL A 264 -12.44 -31.83 4.58
C VAL A 264 -11.75 -31.85 3.22
N ALA A 265 -12.17 -32.72 2.31
CA ALA A 265 -11.55 -32.85 1.00
C ALA A 265 -12.59 -32.98 -0.11
N ASP A 266 -12.38 -32.24 -1.20
CA ASP A 266 -13.16 -32.32 -2.44
C ASP A 266 -14.65 -31.98 -2.28
N HIS A 267 -14.94 -30.77 -1.80
CA HIS A 267 -16.30 -30.24 -1.66
C HIS A 267 -16.46 -28.84 -2.26
N ASN A 268 -17.69 -28.43 -2.55
CA ASN A 268 -17.96 -27.07 -3.04
C ASN A 268 -17.86 -26.02 -1.93
N VAL A 269 -18.58 -26.24 -0.82
CA VAL A 269 -18.62 -25.34 0.34
C VAL A 269 -18.61 -26.13 1.65
N VAL A 270 -17.82 -25.71 2.63
CA VAL A 270 -17.74 -26.34 3.96
C VAL A 270 -18.79 -25.76 4.89
N ILE A 271 -18.81 -24.44 5.08
CA ILE A 271 -19.73 -23.78 5.99
C ILE A 271 -20.51 -22.70 5.23
N GLN A 272 -21.83 -22.80 5.24
CA GLN A 272 -22.73 -21.72 4.87
C GLN A 272 -23.50 -21.27 6.11
N CYS A 273 -23.48 -19.97 6.40
CA CYS A 273 -24.06 -19.49 7.65
C CYS A 273 -24.82 -18.14 7.57
N GLN A 274 -25.79 -18.02 8.47
CA GLN A 274 -26.56 -16.81 8.81
C GLN A 274 -26.56 -16.59 10.34
N VAL A 275 -25.37 -16.61 10.96
CA VAL A 275 -25.19 -17.07 12.35
C VAL A 275 -24.62 -16.01 13.28
N SER A 276 -24.96 -16.07 14.56
CA SER A 276 -24.45 -15.23 15.66
C SER A 276 -23.15 -15.73 16.32
N ARG A 277 -22.73 -17.02 16.18
CA ARG A 277 -21.39 -17.51 16.62
C ARG A 277 -20.83 -18.76 15.88
N ILE A 278 -19.61 -18.67 15.33
CA ILE A 278 -18.86 -19.80 14.75
C ILE A 278 -17.44 -19.83 15.34
N ASP A 279 -16.97 -21.01 15.76
CA ASP A 279 -15.61 -21.21 16.25
C ASP A 279 -14.98 -22.43 15.57
N VAL A 280 -13.92 -22.21 14.80
CA VAL A 280 -13.20 -23.22 14.02
C VAL A 280 -11.77 -23.33 14.52
N TRP A 281 -11.28 -24.54 14.77
CA TRP A 281 -9.86 -24.72 15.11
C TRP A 281 -9.23 -26.06 14.67
N ASN A 282 -7.98 -26.02 14.19
CA ASN A 282 -7.26 -27.20 13.69
C ASN A 282 -8.00 -27.95 12.56
N VAL A 283 -8.65 -27.23 11.64
CA VAL A 283 -9.33 -27.85 10.50
C VAL A 283 -8.43 -27.82 9.27
N MET A 284 -8.42 -28.92 8.52
CA MET A 284 -7.75 -29.00 7.23
C MET A 284 -8.81 -29.11 6.12
N SER A 285 -8.80 -28.17 5.19
CA SER A 285 -9.73 -28.13 4.06
C SER A 285 -8.97 -28.06 2.75
N ASP A 286 -9.24 -28.99 1.83
CA ASP A 286 -8.66 -29.01 0.48
C ASP A 286 -9.75 -28.93 -0.61
N GLY A 287 -9.49 -28.13 -1.64
CA GLY A 287 -10.35 -27.98 -2.83
C GLY A 287 -11.68 -27.23 -2.65
N SER A 288 -11.98 -26.69 -1.46
CA SER A 288 -13.33 -26.23 -1.09
C SER A 288 -13.43 -24.74 -0.75
N THR A 289 -14.60 -24.12 -0.97
CA THR A 289 -14.93 -22.83 -0.35
C THR A 289 -15.15 -23.07 1.14
N PHE A 290 -14.32 -22.51 2.00
CA PHE A 290 -14.36 -22.82 3.43
C PHE A 290 -15.55 -22.18 4.14
N LEU A 291 -15.79 -20.88 3.91
CA LEU A 291 -16.84 -20.13 4.61
C LEU A 291 -17.58 -19.18 3.69
N GLN A 292 -18.91 -19.30 3.68
CA GLN A 292 -19.82 -18.33 3.09
C GLN A 292 -20.70 -17.72 4.18
N LEU A 293 -20.49 -16.44 4.48
CA LEU A 293 -21.34 -15.67 5.39
C LEU A 293 -22.32 -14.83 4.57
N ASN A 294 -23.59 -15.20 4.63
CA ASN A 294 -24.69 -14.45 4.02
C ASN A 294 -25.67 -14.03 5.11
N ASP A 295 -25.21 -13.14 6.00
CA ASP A 295 -26.10 -12.54 6.99
C ASP A 295 -27.04 -11.57 6.27
N SER A 296 -28.33 -11.88 6.28
CA SER A 296 -29.38 -11.05 5.69
C SER A 296 -30.27 -10.42 6.75
N ARG A 297 -29.87 -10.48 8.03
CA ARG A 297 -30.67 -10.01 9.16
C ARG A 297 -30.45 -8.51 9.37
N ASP A 298 -31.52 -7.79 9.68
CA ASP A 298 -31.47 -6.40 10.21
C ASP A 298 -31.25 -6.41 11.76
N SER A 299 -30.63 -7.46 12.30
CA SER A 299 -30.55 -7.70 13.75
C SER A 299 -29.60 -6.73 14.45
N ARG A 300 -29.88 -6.43 15.74
CA ARG A 300 -28.93 -5.71 16.63
C ARG A 300 -27.70 -6.55 17.03
N TYR A 301 -27.61 -7.78 16.57
CA TYR A 301 -26.60 -8.76 16.95
C TYR A 301 -25.91 -9.23 15.66
N GLY A 302 -24.59 -9.06 15.58
CA GLY A 302 -23.79 -9.52 14.44
C GLY A 302 -23.17 -10.90 14.66
N ALA A 303 -22.59 -11.44 13.60
CA ALA A 303 -21.89 -12.70 13.58
C ALA A 303 -20.56 -12.62 14.34
N ASN A 304 -20.29 -13.58 15.24
CA ASN A 304 -18.99 -13.74 15.89
C ASN A 304 -18.26 -14.97 15.34
N ILE A 305 -17.32 -14.78 14.43
CA ILE A 305 -16.61 -15.86 13.74
C ILE A 305 -15.15 -15.89 14.18
N LYS A 306 -14.69 -17.05 14.64
CA LYS A 306 -13.28 -17.29 15.00
C LYS A 306 -12.75 -18.48 14.23
N ILE A 307 -11.62 -18.32 13.56
CA ILE A 307 -10.91 -19.38 12.84
C ILE A 307 -9.48 -19.36 13.34
N ARG A 308 -8.98 -20.54 13.74
CA ARG A 308 -7.67 -20.68 14.40
C ARG A 308 -6.92 -21.92 13.96
N ASP A 309 -5.60 -21.80 13.85
CA ASP A 309 -4.70 -22.93 13.61
C ASP A 309 -5.15 -23.85 12.45
N SER A 310 -5.83 -23.31 11.44
CA SER A 310 -6.46 -24.09 10.36
C SER A 310 -5.69 -23.96 9.05
N VAL A 311 -5.74 -25.01 8.22
CA VAL A 311 -5.08 -25.06 6.91
C VAL A 311 -6.15 -25.13 5.83
N ILE A 312 -6.21 -24.09 5.01
CA ILE A 312 -7.21 -23.94 3.96
C ILE A 312 -6.47 -23.85 2.61
N ASN A 313 -6.66 -24.88 1.80
CA ASN A 313 -6.10 -25.01 0.47
C ASN A 313 -7.24 -25.07 -0.55
N THR A 314 -7.29 -24.13 -1.50
CA THR A 314 -8.33 -24.17 -2.56
C THR A 314 -7.88 -23.35 -3.76
N TYR A 315 -8.30 -23.74 -4.97
CA TYR A 315 -8.11 -22.92 -6.18
C TYR A 315 -9.30 -21.97 -6.44
N ALA A 316 -10.18 -21.77 -5.45
CA ALA A 316 -11.37 -20.93 -5.53
C ALA A 316 -11.33 -19.82 -4.46
N ASN A 317 -12.47 -19.18 -4.22
CA ASN A 317 -12.62 -18.32 -3.05
C ASN A 317 -12.66 -19.24 -1.82
N ALA A 318 -11.71 -19.10 -0.90
CA ALA A 318 -11.81 -19.77 0.39
C ALA A 318 -12.91 -19.16 1.25
N MET A 319 -13.13 -17.84 1.11
CA MET A 319 -14.13 -17.14 1.88
C MET A 319 -14.88 -16.13 1.00
N ASP A 320 -16.20 -16.06 1.18
CA ASP A 320 -17.05 -15.01 0.65
C ASP A 320 -17.92 -14.48 1.80
N ILE A 321 -17.55 -13.30 2.30
CA ILE A 321 -18.06 -12.76 3.56
C ILE A 321 -18.67 -11.40 3.31
N HIS A 322 -19.97 -11.28 3.60
CA HIS A 322 -20.67 -10.02 3.68
C HIS A 322 -20.71 -9.55 5.14
N ILE A 323 -19.94 -8.51 5.47
CA ILE A 323 -19.77 -8.03 6.85
C ILE A 323 -20.75 -6.89 7.12
N HIS A 324 -21.45 -6.95 8.25
CA HIS A 324 -22.29 -5.91 8.84
C HIS A 324 -21.57 -5.18 10.01
N PRO A 325 -22.01 -3.97 10.41
CA PRO A 325 -21.34 -3.19 11.46
C PRO A 325 -21.12 -3.93 12.79
N GLU A 326 -22.03 -4.84 13.12
CA GLU A 326 -22.09 -5.60 14.36
C GLU A 326 -21.25 -6.90 14.32
N ASP A 327 -20.72 -7.29 13.16
CA ASP A 327 -19.97 -8.53 12.98
C ASP A 327 -18.54 -8.43 13.53
N VAL A 328 -18.01 -9.54 14.01
CA VAL A 328 -16.63 -9.68 14.48
C VAL A 328 -16.05 -10.99 13.95
N ILE A 329 -15.03 -10.87 13.11
CA ILE A 329 -14.35 -11.97 12.45
C ILE A 329 -12.87 -11.94 12.86
N VAL A 330 -12.40 -13.02 13.46
CA VAL A 330 -11.02 -13.17 13.91
C VAL A 330 -10.41 -14.42 13.29
N MET A 331 -9.34 -14.24 12.54
CA MET A 331 -8.50 -15.30 11.99
C MET A 331 -7.14 -15.24 12.67
N GLN A 332 -6.64 -16.38 13.13
CA GLN A 332 -5.40 -16.43 13.89
C GLN A 332 -4.61 -17.71 13.63
N GLN A 333 -3.34 -17.55 13.25
CA GLN A 333 -2.42 -18.68 13.00
C GLN A 333 -2.89 -19.63 11.89
N ASP A 334 -3.73 -19.12 10.98
CA ASP A 334 -4.26 -19.89 9.85
C ASP A 334 -3.33 -19.86 8.63
N GLN A 335 -3.35 -20.92 7.83
CA GLN A 335 -2.58 -21.05 6.60
C GLN A 335 -3.49 -21.09 5.39
N PHE A 336 -3.39 -20.08 4.53
CA PHE A 336 -4.14 -19.95 3.29
C PHE A 336 -3.22 -20.22 2.10
N THR A 337 -3.48 -21.31 1.39
CA THR A 337 -2.71 -21.68 0.18
C THR A 337 -3.64 -21.65 -1.03
N MET A 338 -3.24 -20.93 -2.08
CA MET A 338 -4.03 -20.76 -3.33
C MET A 338 -5.43 -20.10 -3.15
N ALA A 339 -5.73 -19.60 -1.95
CA ALA A 339 -7.08 -19.38 -1.42
C ALA A 339 -7.51 -17.90 -1.31
N THR A 340 -8.44 -17.42 -2.12
CA THR A 340 -8.86 -16.00 -2.06
C THR A 340 -9.90 -15.72 -0.96
N LEU A 341 -9.70 -14.67 -0.16
CA LEU A 341 -10.67 -14.14 0.80
C LEU A 341 -11.40 -12.93 0.19
N ASN A 342 -12.68 -13.09 -0.15
CA ASN A 342 -13.52 -12.00 -0.64
C ASN A 342 -14.37 -11.44 0.50
N ILE A 343 -14.26 -10.13 0.71
CA ILE A 343 -14.87 -9.42 1.83
C ILE A 343 -15.62 -8.22 1.27
N LYS A 344 -16.92 -8.15 1.55
CA LYS A 344 -17.78 -7.05 1.10
C LYS A 344 -18.37 -6.36 2.32
N SER A 345 -18.29 -5.04 2.38
CA SER A 345 -19.04 -4.29 3.39
C SER A 345 -20.51 -4.22 3.00
N GLY A 346 -21.41 -4.56 3.93
CA GLY A 346 -22.85 -4.52 3.77
C GLY A 346 -23.51 -3.22 4.20
N SER A 347 -24.82 -3.10 3.98
CA SER A 347 -25.62 -1.94 4.39
C SER A 347 -26.18 -2.13 5.81
N GLY A 348 -26.06 -1.13 6.68
CA GLY A 348 -26.60 -1.18 8.04
C GLY A 348 -26.76 0.22 8.65
N VAL A 349 -27.85 0.43 9.39
CA VAL A 349 -28.27 1.75 9.93
C VAL A 349 -27.97 1.89 11.44
N HIS A 350 -27.58 0.79 12.11
CA HIS A 350 -27.42 0.72 13.57
C HIS A 350 -25.99 1.02 14.02
N ILE A 351 -25.53 2.25 13.80
CA ILE A 351 -24.25 2.73 14.35
C ILE A 351 -24.48 3.17 15.80
N THR A 352 -24.55 2.23 16.75
CA THR A 352 -24.36 2.59 18.16
C THR A 352 -22.87 2.66 18.44
N GLY A 353 -22.36 3.88 18.56
CA GLY A 353 -20.94 4.20 18.59
C GLY A 353 -20.09 3.31 19.48
N ASN A 354 -19.16 2.60 18.86
CA ASN A 354 -17.79 2.43 19.29
C ASN A 354 -17.02 1.75 18.15
N ASN A 355 -15.71 2.01 18.09
CA ASN A 355 -14.75 1.42 17.17
C ASN A 355 -14.62 -0.11 17.36
N THR A 356 -15.67 -0.87 17.12
CA THR A 356 -15.56 -2.33 17.10
C THR A 356 -14.74 -2.72 15.87
N LEU A 357 -13.72 -3.54 16.09
CA LEU A 357 -12.90 -4.14 15.03
C LEU A 357 -13.74 -5.25 14.39
N GLN A 358 -14.05 -5.14 13.10
CA GLN A 358 -14.86 -6.14 12.41
C GLN A 358 -14.02 -7.30 11.88
N LEU A 359 -12.79 -7.04 11.45
CA LEU A 359 -11.93 -8.05 10.85
C LEU A 359 -10.51 -7.99 11.41
N GLN A 360 -10.08 -9.10 11.98
CA GLN A 360 -8.72 -9.27 12.49
C GLN A 360 -8.06 -10.50 11.85
N MET A 361 -6.86 -10.32 11.30
CA MET A 361 -6.01 -11.40 10.79
C MET A 361 -4.67 -11.33 11.50
N ASN A 362 -4.36 -12.34 12.31
CA ASN A 362 -3.17 -12.33 13.15
C ASN A 362 -2.32 -13.59 12.97
N LYS A 363 -1.03 -13.44 12.65
CA LYS A 363 -0.10 -14.58 12.45
C LYS A 363 -0.53 -15.58 11.38
N CYS A 364 -1.36 -15.17 10.42
CA CYS A 364 -1.74 -15.99 9.29
C CYS A 364 -0.60 -16.03 8.26
N SER A 365 -0.59 -17.08 7.44
CA SER A 365 0.32 -17.21 6.30
C SER A 365 -0.45 -17.33 4.99
N PHE A 366 -0.07 -16.56 3.99
CA PHE A 366 -0.65 -16.59 2.64
C PHE A 366 0.45 -17.01 1.65
N SER A 367 0.18 -18.05 0.85
CA SER A 367 1.13 -18.53 -0.17
C SER A 367 0.51 -19.11 -1.45
N ASN A 368 1.30 -19.06 -2.54
CA ASN A 368 1.09 -19.76 -3.82
C ASN A 368 -0.10 -19.27 -4.67
N TYR A 369 -0.23 -17.98 -4.94
CA TYR A 369 -1.35 -17.45 -5.73
C TYR A 369 -0.89 -17.14 -7.14
N HIS A 370 -1.34 -17.93 -8.11
CA HIS A 370 -1.11 -17.61 -9.51
C HIS A 370 -2.22 -16.70 -10.05
N ASN A 371 -1.87 -15.44 -10.33
CA ASN A 371 -2.74 -14.42 -10.98
C ASN A 371 -4.02 -14.06 -10.21
N ARG A 372 -4.02 -14.17 -8.88
CA ARG A 372 -5.17 -13.83 -8.02
C ARG A 372 -4.75 -13.03 -6.80
N ALA A 373 -5.71 -12.28 -6.25
CA ALA A 373 -5.55 -11.58 -4.98
C ALA A 373 -5.74 -12.57 -3.81
N ALA A 374 -4.95 -12.40 -2.75
CA ALA A 374 -5.11 -13.17 -1.51
C ALA A 374 -6.31 -12.65 -0.71
N VAL A 375 -6.45 -11.32 -0.64
CA VAL A 375 -7.57 -10.65 0.02
C VAL A 375 -8.15 -9.60 -0.92
N VAL A 376 -9.47 -9.62 -1.10
CA VAL A 376 -10.23 -8.59 -1.83
C VAL A 376 -11.24 -7.99 -0.88
N ILE A 377 -11.15 -6.67 -0.68
CA ILE A 377 -12.06 -5.90 0.16
C ILE A 377 -12.82 -4.91 -0.72
N ASP A 378 -14.12 -5.14 -0.92
CA ASP A 378 -15.02 -4.21 -1.59
C ASP A 378 -15.79 -3.39 -0.53
N VAL A 379 -15.42 -2.12 -0.38
CA VAL A 379 -16.08 -1.17 0.53
C VAL A 379 -17.16 -0.41 -0.24
N THR A 380 -18.41 -0.87 -0.19
CA THR A 380 -19.48 -0.40 -1.10
C THR A 380 -20.49 0.56 -0.45
N THR A 381 -20.45 0.74 0.87
CA THR A 381 -21.55 1.39 1.60
C THR A 381 -21.25 2.80 2.04
N SER A 382 -22.30 3.62 2.10
CA SER A 382 -22.27 5.05 2.42
C SER A 382 -22.58 5.37 3.88
N GLN A 383 -22.58 4.37 4.77
CA GLN A 383 -23.13 4.53 6.12
C GLN A 383 -22.15 4.19 7.26
N TRP A 384 -21.30 3.16 7.16
CA TRP A 384 -20.46 2.73 8.30
C TRP A 384 -19.06 2.20 7.91
N LEU A 385 -18.22 1.94 8.91
CA LEU A 385 -16.77 1.72 8.81
C LEU A 385 -16.38 0.24 8.80
N LEU A 386 -15.63 -0.22 7.80
CA LEU A 386 -14.87 -1.45 7.95
C LEU A 386 -13.56 -1.15 8.70
N ASN A 387 -13.46 -1.58 9.96
CA ASN A 387 -12.19 -1.61 10.69
C ASN A 387 -11.52 -2.97 10.48
N TRP A 388 -10.38 -2.94 9.78
CA TRP A 388 -9.59 -4.13 9.47
C TRP A 388 -8.18 -3.99 10.03
N THR A 389 -7.72 -5.04 10.73
CA THR A 389 -6.33 -5.15 11.19
C THR A 389 -5.70 -6.44 10.69
N MET A 390 -4.54 -6.31 10.06
CA MET A 390 -3.66 -7.41 9.64
C MET A 390 -2.33 -7.29 10.41
N SER A 391 -2.06 -8.20 11.35
CA SER A 391 -0.87 -8.17 12.21
C SER A 391 -0.02 -9.44 12.18
N GLU A 392 1.31 -9.30 12.14
CA GLU A 392 2.27 -10.42 12.29
C GLU A 392 2.12 -11.55 11.25
N ASN A 393 1.56 -11.24 10.07
CA ASN A 393 1.32 -12.23 9.02
C ASN A 393 2.54 -12.39 8.11
N ASN A 394 2.62 -13.54 7.43
CA ASN A 394 3.59 -13.81 6.38
C ASN A 394 2.89 -13.93 5.02
N VAL A 395 3.34 -13.18 4.02
CA VAL A 395 2.71 -13.11 2.69
C VAL A 395 3.77 -13.35 1.61
N ALA A 396 3.67 -14.46 0.88
CA ALA A 396 4.71 -14.89 -0.06
C ALA A 396 4.18 -15.34 -1.44
N ASN A 397 4.95 -15.07 -2.49
CA ASN A 397 4.74 -15.57 -3.88
C ASN A 397 3.54 -14.98 -4.64
N GLY A 398 3.62 -13.68 -4.97
CA GLY A 398 2.90 -13.08 -6.10
C GLY A 398 1.55 -12.41 -5.78
N GLU A 399 1.31 -12.05 -4.52
CA GLU A 399 -0.04 -11.75 -4.03
C GLU A 399 -0.36 -10.27 -3.91
N VAL A 400 -1.56 -9.92 -4.41
CA VAL A 400 -2.23 -8.62 -4.28
C VAL A 400 -3.25 -8.69 -3.14
N ILE A 401 -3.20 -7.75 -2.21
CA ILE A 401 -4.33 -7.32 -1.40
C ILE A 401 -5.01 -6.19 -2.17
N MET A 402 -6.24 -6.41 -2.59
CA MET A 402 -7.01 -5.45 -3.37
C MET A 402 -8.08 -4.81 -2.51
N ILE A 403 -8.09 -3.47 -2.44
CA ILE A 403 -9.12 -2.68 -1.78
C ILE A 403 -9.84 -1.89 -2.86
N ARG A 404 -11.11 -2.22 -3.11
CA ARG A 404 -12.01 -1.43 -3.96
C ARG A 404 -12.88 -0.58 -3.07
N ASN A 405 -12.82 0.71 -3.29
CA ASN A 405 -13.34 1.67 -2.35
C ASN A 405 -14.38 2.57 -3.02
N GLY A 406 -15.65 2.25 -2.76
CA GLY A 406 -16.80 3.07 -3.11
C GLY A 406 -17.38 3.86 -1.94
N ASN A 407 -16.69 3.95 -0.79
CA ASN A 407 -17.20 4.71 0.36
C ASN A 407 -17.25 6.21 0.02
N GLN A 408 -18.44 6.78 0.06
CA GLN A 408 -18.68 8.21 -0.15
C GLN A 408 -19.01 8.95 1.15
N ASN A 409 -18.99 8.26 2.30
CA ASN A 409 -19.37 8.84 3.59
C ASN A 409 -18.23 9.62 4.23
N SER A 410 -18.24 10.89 3.88
CA SER A 410 -17.48 11.99 4.44
C SER A 410 -17.41 12.05 5.99
N LYS A 411 -18.44 11.55 6.69
CA LYS A 411 -18.56 11.61 8.16
C LYS A 411 -18.11 10.32 8.86
N ALA A 412 -17.77 9.28 8.10
CA ALA A 412 -17.36 7.98 8.61
C ALA A 412 -16.20 7.44 7.74
N PRO A 413 -14.93 7.77 8.09
CA PRO A 413 -13.75 7.26 7.39
C PRO A 413 -13.41 5.81 7.74
N SER A 414 -13.28 4.89 6.76
CA SER A 414 -12.84 3.50 7.03
C SER A 414 -11.38 3.48 7.45
N VAL A 415 -11.03 2.61 8.41
CA VAL A 415 -9.67 2.51 8.95
C VAL A 415 -9.13 1.10 8.73
N MET A 416 -8.02 1.00 8.02
CA MET A 416 -7.34 -0.26 7.74
C MET A 416 -5.91 -0.17 8.27
N THR A 417 -5.50 -1.14 9.09
CA THR A 417 -4.16 -1.17 9.70
C THR A 417 -3.43 -2.46 9.33
N VAL A 418 -2.26 -2.34 8.73
CA VAL A 418 -1.37 -3.44 8.35
C VAL A 418 -0.08 -3.26 9.15
N THR A 419 0.13 -4.08 10.18
CA THR A 419 1.22 -3.89 11.15
C THR A 419 2.11 -5.12 11.35
N ASN A 420 3.43 -4.94 11.47
CA ASN A 420 4.38 -6.01 11.80
C ASN A 420 4.31 -7.23 10.87
N ASN A 421 3.92 -7.06 9.62
CA ASN A 421 3.84 -8.17 8.66
C ASN A 421 5.18 -8.33 7.91
N HIS A 422 5.38 -9.53 7.39
CA HIS A 422 6.51 -9.89 6.55
C HIS A 422 6.02 -10.25 5.14
N PHE A 423 6.52 -9.55 4.13
CA PHE A 423 6.15 -9.74 2.72
C PHE A 423 7.38 -10.20 1.92
N GLU A 424 7.31 -11.33 1.22
CA GLU A 424 8.40 -11.87 0.40
C GLU A 424 7.98 -12.19 -1.05
N ASN A 425 8.86 -11.90 -2.02
CA ASN A 425 8.75 -12.36 -3.42
C ASN A 425 7.42 -11.99 -4.11
N ASN A 426 6.85 -10.84 -3.79
CA ASN A 426 5.55 -10.42 -4.34
C ASN A 426 5.68 -9.60 -5.62
N THR A 427 4.66 -9.70 -6.50
CA THR A 427 4.55 -9.04 -7.81
C THR A 427 3.78 -7.74 -7.78
N ASP A 428 2.77 -7.56 -6.93
CA ASP A 428 2.07 -6.30 -6.63
C ASP A 428 1.36 -6.54 -5.30
N VAL A 429 1.58 -5.75 -4.24
CA VAL A 429 1.15 -6.16 -2.87
C VAL A 429 -0.13 -5.50 -2.40
N PHE A 430 -0.32 -4.20 -2.61
CA PHE A 430 -1.51 -3.47 -2.21
C PHE A 430 -2.03 -2.63 -3.37
N VAL A 431 -3.25 -2.93 -3.83
CA VAL A 431 -3.93 -2.17 -4.88
C VAL A 431 -5.15 -1.49 -4.27
N VAL A 432 -5.15 -0.16 -4.24
CA VAL A 432 -6.25 0.66 -3.72
C VAL A 432 -6.92 1.38 -4.88
N MET A 433 -8.16 1.03 -5.18
CA MET A 433 -8.94 1.61 -6.28
C MET A 433 -10.16 2.36 -5.75
N GLU A 434 -10.22 3.66 -5.96
CA GLU A 434 -11.41 4.47 -5.65
C GLU A 434 -12.45 4.36 -6.77
N ASP A 435 -13.72 4.06 -6.50
CA ASP A 435 -14.72 3.92 -7.56
C ASP A 435 -15.00 5.25 -8.31
N GLY A 436 -14.84 5.21 -9.63
CA GLY A 436 -14.88 6.37 -10.53
C GLY A 436 -16.25 7.04 -10.73
N ASN A 437 -17.29 6.63 -10.00
CA ASN A 437 -18.68 7.01 -10.28
C ASN A 437 -19.10 8.37 -9.72
N THR A 438 -18.16 9.27 -9.41
CA THR A 438 -18.42 10.60 -8.87
C THR A 438 -18.58 11.64 -9.98
N THR A 439 -19.69 11.59 -10.72
CA THR A 439 -20.12 12.67 -11.64
C THR A 439 -20.64 13.93 -10.93
N GLN A 440 -20.31 14.17 -9.65
CA GLN A 440 -20.72 15.39 -8.95
C GLN A 440 -19.71 16.52 -9.20
N SER A 441 -20.03 17.31 -10.22
CA SER A 441 -19.40 18.56 -10.69
C SER A 441 -19.48 19.75 -9.71
N HIS A 442 -19.58 19.51 -8.41
CA HIS A 442 -19.57 20.60 -7.44
C HIS A 442 -18.13 20.97 -7.10
N VAL A 443 -17.73 22.17 -7.54
CA VAL A 443 -16.54 22.90 -7.11
C VAL A 443 -16.63 23.07 -5.59
N TYR A 444 -16.06 22.12 -4.85
CA TYR A 444 -16.04 22.15 -3.39
C TYR A 444 -14.98 23.14 -2.90
N ARG A 445 -15.32 23.92 -1.88
CA ARG A 445 -14.38 24.80 -1.21
C ARG A 445 -13.39 23.98 -0.36
N PRO A 446 -12.15 24.45 -0.20
CA PRO A 446 -11.15 23.95 0.76
C PRO A 446 -11.55 23.97 2.26
N SER A 447 -12.84 23.98 2.61
CA SER A 447 -13.31 24.06 4.00
C SER A 447 -14.10 22.83 4.45
N ASP A 448 -14.59 22.00 3.53
CA ASP A 448 -15.49 20.89 3.82
C ASP A 448 -14.76 19.54 3.72
N HIS A 449 -13.54 19.49 4.26
CA HIS A 449 -12.63 18.35 4.14
C HIS A 449 -13.09 17.17 4.97
N THR A 450 -13.52 16.15 4.27
CA THR A 450 -14.11 14.98 4.87
C THR A 450 -13.39 13.77 4.32
N ARG A 451 -12.64 13.11 5.20
CA ARG A 451 -11.85 11.91 4.88
C ARG A 451 -12.77 10.74 4.70
N TRP A 452 -12.54 9.93 3.67
CA TRP A 452 -13.37 8.75 3.44
C TRP A 452 -12.65 7.49 3.91
N ASN A 453 -11.31 7.45 3.84
CA ASN A 453 -10.54 6.25 4.20
C ASN A 453 -9.10 6.58 4.65
N LEU A 454 -8.61 5.84 5.64
CA LEU A 454 -7.23 5.85 6.13
C LEU A 454 -6.68 4.42 6.12
N ILE A 455 -5.57 4.21 5.40
CA ILE A 455 -4.85 2.94 5.34
C ILE A 455 -3.48 3.17 5.95
N THR A 456 -3.16 2.45 7.04
CA THR A 456 -1.91 2.62 7.77
C THR A 456 -1.06 1.36 7.68
N PHE A 457 0.16 1.50 7.17
CA PHE A 457 1.22 0.49 7.17
C PHE A 457 2.22 0.80 8.27
N LEU A 458 2.28 -0.02 9.31
CA LEU A 458 3.15 0.18 10.48
C LEU A 458 4.18 -0.94 10.62
N GLN A 459 5.47 -0.60 10.66
CA GLN A 459 6.54 -1.53 11.05
C GLN A 459 6.59 -2.84 10.23
N ASN A 460 6.23 -2.79 8.94
CA ASN A 460 6.27 -3.97 8.08
C ASN A 460 7.67 -4.17 7.48
N GLN A 461 8.02 -5.44 7.22
CA GLN A 461 9.22 -5.84 6.49
C GLN A 461 8.84 -6.31 5.10
N ILE A 462 9.39 -5.66 4.08
CA ILE A 462 8.93 -5.82 2.70
C ILE A 462 10.11 -6.15 1.78
N HIS A 463 10.07 -7.36 1.24
CA HIS A 463 10.99 -7.90 0.24
C HIS A 463 10.26 -8.15 -1.08
N SER A 464 10.15 -7.12 -1.92
CA SER A 464 9.52 -7.22 -3.24
C SER A 464 10.56 -7.29 -4.36
N ASN A 465 10.37 -8.27 -5.26
CA ASN A 465 11.24 -8.52 -6.41
C ASN A 465 10.56 -8.16 -7.74
N LYS A 466 9.22 -7.97 -7.73
CA LYS A 466 8.38 -7.77 -8.91
C LYS A 466 7.22 -6.79 -8.54
N GLY A 467 6.81 -5.95 -9.48
CA GLY A 467 5.84 -4.82 -9.39
C GLY A 467 5.89 -3.87 -8.19
N ALA A 468 4.73 -3.28 -7.86
CA ALA A 468 4.54 -2.21 -6.88
C ALA A 468 4.01 -2.76 -5.56
N PHE A 469 4.64 -2.37 -4.45
CA PHE A 469 4.10 -2.62 -3.12
C PHE A 469 2.77 -1.89 -2.91
N ILE A 470 2.64 -0.63 -3.34
CA ILE A 470 1.38 0.12 -3.29
C ILE A 470 1.05 0.69 -4.67
N TYR A 471 -0.16 0.43 -5.15
CA TYR A 471 -0.75 1.04 -6.33
C TYR A 471 -2.07 1.72 -5.96
N LEU A 472 -2.05 3.05 -5.84
CA LEU A 472 -3.21 3.87 -5.50
C LEU A 472 -3.76 4.55 -6.76
N THR A 473 -5.01 4.23 -7.11
CA THR A 473 -5.76 4.97 -8.12
C THR A 473 -6.85 5.83 -7.50
N PHE A 474 -6.84 7.12 -7.80
CA PHE A 474 -7.79 8.09 -7.23
C PHE A 474 -8.60 8.81 -8.31
N ASN A 475 -9.76 9.36 -7.98
CA ASN A 475 -10.64 10.05 -8.95
C ASN A 475 -10.52 11.59 -8.89
N GLY A 476 -9.29 12.11 -8.79
CA GLY A 476 -8.99 13.55 -8.78
C GLY A 476 -9.23 14.27 -7.44
N LYS A 477 -9.70 13.58 -6.39
CA LYS A 477 -9.86 14.09 -5.02
C LYS A 477 -9.02 13.26 -4.04
N VAL A 478 -8.50 13.88 -2.98
CA VAL A 478 -7.86 13.16 -1.86
C VAL A 478 -8.98 12.60 -0.97
N SER A 479 -9.47 11.40 -1.27
CA SER A 479 -10.47 10.68 -0.45
C SER A 479 -9.86 9.56 0.39
N THR A 480 -8.70 9.07 -0.02
CA THR A 480 -7.95 8.00 0.67
C THR A 480 -6.55 8.48 1.03
N ASN A 481 -6.21 8.40 2.31
CA ASN A 481 -4.85 8.63 2.81
C ASN A 481 -4.17 7.29 3.05
N VAL A 482 -2.92 7.17 2.59
CA VAL A 482 -2.05 6.03 2.86
C VAL A 482 -0.89 6.50 3.73
N ASP A 483 -0.85 6.03 4.97
CA ASP A 483 0.21 6.32 5.94
C ASP A 483 1.17 5.14 6.02
N MET A 484 2.47 5.40 5.92
CA MET A 484 3.53 4.40 6.02
C MET A 484 4.50 4.83 7.10
N ILE A 485 4.53 4.10 8.22
CA ILE A 485 5.24 4.47 9.44
C ILE A 485 6.19 3.32 9.83
N GLY A 486 7.49 3.59 9.94
CA GLY A 486 8.44 2.62 10.49
C GLY A 486 8.73 1.39 9.61
N ASN A 487 8.40 1.42 8.31
CA ASN A 487 8.53 0.24 7.44
C ASN A 487 9.97 0.05 6.94
N ILE A 488 10.31 -1.18 6.56
CA ILE A 488 11.61 -1.52 5.97
C ILE A 488 11.39 -2.15 4.59
N PHE A 489 11.95 -1.52 3.56
CA PHE A 489 11.97 -2.01 2.20
C PHE A 489 13.39 -2.45 1.83
N SER A 490 13.55 -3.74 1.54
CA SER A 490 14.82 -4.35 1.15
C SER A 490 14.62 -5.22 -0.09
N SER A 491 15.35 -4.96 -1.19
CA SER A 491 15.23 -5.82 -2.38
C SER A 491 16.09 -7.07 -2.29
N SER A 492 15.66 -8.12 -3.00
CA SER A 492 16.58 -9.19 -3.42
C SER A 492 17.23 -8.82 -4.76
N THR A 493 18.47 -9.28 -4.94
CA THR A 493 19.44 -8.93 -5.98
C THR A 493 19.04 -9.19 -7.44
N GLU A 494 17.80 -9.55 -7.73
CA GLU A 494 17.33 -9.82 -9.10
C GLU A 494 16.83 -8.54 -9.77
N THR A 495 17.34 -8.23 -10.96
CA THR A 495 16.93 -7.09 -11.80
C THR A 495 15.39 -7.05 -11.94
N PRO A 496 14.70 -6.10 -11.28
CA PRO A 496 13.24 -6.07 -11.28
C PRO A 496 12.70 -5.76 -12.66
N SER A 497 11.66 -6.50 -13.05
CA SER A 497 10.86 -6.21 -14.25
C SER A 497 9.86 -5.06 -14.03
N SER A 498 9.83 -4.47 -12.83
CA SER A 498 8.83 -3.51 -12.40
C SER A 498 9.19 -2.05 -12.62
N LYS A 499 8.12 -1.26 -12.76
CA LYS A 499 8.20 0.18 -12.94
C LYS A 499 8.48 0.89 -11.61
N SER A 500 7.65 0.70 -10.57
CA SER A 500 7.79 1.43 -9.30
C SER A 500 7.36 0.63 -8.08
N LEU A 501 7.88 0.97 -6.88
CA LEU A 501 7.47 0.35 -5.60
C LEU A 501 6.18 0.96 -5.04
N ILE A 502 6.04 2.28 -5.09
CA ILE A 502 4.83 3.02 -4.72
C ILE A 502 4.38 3.81 -5.93
N MET A 503 3.14 3.63 -6.36
CA MET A 503 2.57 4.28 -7.53
C MET A 503 1.25 4.96 -7.17
N ILE A 504 1.15 6.26 -7.43
CA ILE A 504 -0.04 7.08 -7.21
C ILE A 504 -0.44 7.69 -8.56
N THR A 505 -1.64 7.37 -9.04
CA THR A 505 -2.12 7.82 -10.36
C THR A 505 -3.62 8.10 -10.33
N PRO A 506 -4.13 9.09 -11.09
CA PRO A 506 -5.56 9.22 -11.30
C PRO A 506 -6.08 8.03 -12.13
N GLN A 507 -7.34 7.66 -11.93
CA GLN A 507 -8.00 6.61 -12.71
C GLN A 507 -8.04 6.92 -14.21
N ASN A 508 -8.18 8.20 -14.58
CA ASN A 508 -8.29 8.62 -15.97
C ASN A 508 -7.07 9.46 -16.36
N ILE A 509 -6.02 8.80 -16.87
CA ILE A 509 -4.74 9.43 -17.23
C ILE A 509 -4.93 10.46 -18.37
N ASN A 510 -5.99 10.30 -19.19
CA ASN A 510 -6.25 11.12 -20.37
C ASN A 510 -6.75 12.55 -20.06
N THR A 511 -7.18 12.87 -18.84
CA THR A 511 -7.71 14.21 -18.51
C THR A 511 -6.62 15.24 -18.22
N GLY A 512 -5.35 14.83 -18.16
CA GLY A 512 -4.23 15.68 -17.74
C GLY A 512 -4.38 16.13 -16.28
N CYS A 513 -3.27 16.54 -15.65
CA CYS A 513 -3.32 17.10 -14.29
C CYS A 513 -4.13 18.43 -14.21
N GLY A 514 -4.57 19.01 -15.34
CA GLY A 514 -5.17 20.33 -15.45
C GLY A 514 -6.56 20.53 -14.83
N GLN A 515 -7.25 19.48 -14.35
CA GLN A 515 -8.51 19.62 -13.60
C GLN A 515 -8.38 19.47 -12.07
N ALA A 516 -7.23 19.03 -11.56
CA ALA A 516 -6.95 19.18 -10.14
C ALA A 516 -6.63 20.66 -9.86
N PRO A 517 -7.03 21.23 -8.71
CA PRO A 517 -6.90 22.66 -8.45
C PRO A 517 -5.44 23.03 -8.12
N PHE A 518 -4.54 22.89 -9.09
CA PHE A 518 -3.17 23.39 -8.99
C PHE A 518 -3.16 24.91 -8.74
N THR A 519 -4.21 25.62 -9.16
CA THR A 519 -4.37 27.06 -8.95
C THR A 519 -4.65 27.45 -7.50
N SER A 520 -5.18 26.56 -6.65
CA SER A 520 -5.39 26.88 -5.22
C SER A 520 -4.19 26.50 -4.34
N ILE A 521 -3.35 25.55 -4.78
CA ILE A 521 -2.18 25.09 -4.02
C ILE A 521 -0.91 25.91 -4.32
N ALA A 522 -0.88 26.63 -5.44
CA ALA A 522 0.22 27.56 -5.76
C ALA A 522 0.45 28.66 -4.69
N GLY A 523 -0.44 28.80 -3.70
CA GLY A 523 -0.25 29.64 -2.51
C GLY A 523 -0.19 28.90 -1.17
N MET A 524 -0.27 27.57 -1.15
CA MET A 524 -0.22 26.78 0.09
C MET A 524 1.23 26.54 0.50
N THR A 525 1.53 26.82 1.76
CA THR A 525 2.82 26.54 2.37
C THR A 525 2.96 25.06 2.74
N ALA A 526 4.20 24.59 2.90
CA ALA A 526 4.49 23.24 3.39
C ALA A 526 3.76 22.94 4.72
N ASP A 527 3.75 23.91 5.64
CA ASP A 527 3.10 23.74 6.96
C ASP A 527 1.57 23.71 6.86
N GLU A 528 0.97 24.42 5.90
CA GLU A 528 -0.46 24.30 5.58
C GLU A 528 -0.82 22.93 4.99
N MET A 529 0.05 22.34 4.15
CA MET A 529 -0.18 20.97 3.67
C MET A 529 -0.16 19.94 4.81
N ILE A 530 0.78 20.08 5.76
CA ILE A 530 0.89 19.18 6.93
C ILE A 530 -0.31 19.38 7.86
N SER A 531 -0.58 20.62 8.29
CA SER A 531 -1.63 20.91 9.26
C SER A 531 -3.02 20.54 8.76
N ASN A 532 -3.26 20.68 7.46
CA ASN A 532 -4.53 20.29 6.84
C ASN A 532 -4.57 18.81 6.42
N GLN A 533 -3.44 18.08 6.52
CA GLN A 533 -3.29 16.67 6.09
C GLN A 533 -3.68 16.44 4.62
N TRP A 534 -3.23 17.34 3.75
CA TRP A 534 -3.50 17.30 2.30
C TRP A 534 -2.48 16.43 1.56
N TYR A 535 -2.56 15.11 1.76
CA TYR A 535 -1.71 14.16 1.08
C TYR A 535 -2.46 12.88 0.74
N HIS A 536 -2.09 12.25 -0.38
CA HIS A 536 -2.51 10.88 -0.69
C HIS A 536 -1.57 9.87 -0.01
N LEU A 537 -0.31 10.24 0.16
CA LEU A 537 0.73 9.41 0.75
C LEU A 537 1.49 10.17 1.83
N PHE A 538 1.59 9.60 3.02
CA PHE A 538 2.50 10.04 4.07
C PHE A 538 3.46 8.90 4.40
N VAL A 539 4.75 9.18 4.33
CA VAL A 539 5.81 8.21 4.62
C VAL A 539 6.69 8.79 5.72
N THR A 540 6.83 8.07 6.82
CA THR A 540 7.70 8.47 7.93
C THR A 540 8.43 7.30 8.56
N GLU A 541 9.61 7.57 9.13
CA GLU A 541 10.44 6.59 9.83
C GLU A 541 10.73 5.33 9.00
N THR A 542 10.65 5.43 7.67
CA THR A 542 10.73 4.30 6.75
C THR A 542 12.10 4.24 6.10
N THR A 543 12.65 3.03 5.97
CA THR A 543 13.95 2.79 5.34
C THR A 543 13.78 2.09 4.00
N PHE A 544 14.35 2.69 2.95
CA PHE A 544 14.43 2.13 1.59
C PHE A 544 15.88 1.74 1.31
N SER A 545 16.17 0.45 1.32
CA SER A 545 17.52 -0.09 1.18
C SER A 545 17.70 -1.00 -0.04
N ASN A 546 18.79 -0.81 -0.79
CA ASN A 546 19.22 -1.69 -1.87
C ASN A 546 18.17 -1.94 -2.97
N ASN A 547 17.30 -0.97 -3.28
CA ASN A 547 16.23 -1.13 -4.27
C ASN A 547 16.69 -0.88 -5.72
N ALA A 548 16.00 -1.53 -6.68
CA ALA A 548 16.35 -1.56 -8.11
C ALA A 548 15.16 -1.36 -9.11
N TYR A 549 14.28 -0.37 -8.93
CA TYR A 549 13.15 -0.05 -9.84
C TYR A 549 13.48 0.86 -11.04
N SER A 550 12.87 0.57 -12.19
CA SER A 550 13.16 1.24 -13.47
C SER A 550 12.48 2.61 -13.70
N THR A 551 11.35 2.86 -13.04
CA THR A 551 10.57 4.13 -13.11
C THR A 551 10.72 4.93 -11.81
N GLY A 552 10.77 4.26 -10.66
CA GLY A 552 11.29 4.82 -9.42
C GLY A 552 10.67 4.23 -8.15
N ILE A 553 11.27 4.46 -6.97
CA ILE A 553 10.75 3.97 -5.68
C ILE A 553 9.33 4.51 -5.43
N ILE A 554 9.15 5.82 -5.58
CA ILE A 554 7.87 6.51 -5.53
C ILE A 554 7.60 7.08 -6.93
N TYR A 555 6.43 6.82 -7.48
CA TYR A 555 5.96 7.43 -8.72
C TYR A 555 4.64 8.10 -8.46
N SER A 556 4.54 9.40 -8.76
CA SER A 556 3.33 10.17 -8.48
C SER A 556 2.94 11.03 -9.66
N TYR A 557 1.80 10.68 -10.25
CA TYR A 557 1.15 11.43 -11.30
C TYR A 557 -0.09 12.11 -10.73
N CYS A 558 -0.09 13.45 -10.71
CA CYS A 558 -1.11 14.30 -10.09
C CYS A 558 -1.44 14.02 -8.60
N GLY A 559 -0.63 13.24 -7.87
CA GLY A 559 -0.84 12.89 -6.45
C GLY A 559 -0.15 13.84 -5.46
N TYR A 560 -0.45 13.77 -4.18
CA TYR A 560 0.18 14.61 -3.15
C TYR A 560 0.90 13.73 -2.16
N GLY A 561 2.13 14.07 -1.77
CA GLY A 561 2.89 13.25 -0.83
C GLY A 561 3.70 14.03 0.18
N TYR A 562 3.85 13.46 1.36
CA TYR A 562 4.71 13.96 2.43
C TYR A 562 5.68 12.86 2.88
N VAL A 563 6.98 13.11 2.76
CA VAL A 563 8.06 12.19 3.11
C VAL A 563 8.87 12.83 4.25
N HIS A 564 8.77 12.29 5.45
CA HIS A 564 9.37 12.85 6.67
C HIS A 564 10.26 11.84 7.41
N ASN A 565 11.45 12.20 7.88
CA ASN A 565 12.26 11.30 8.73
C ASN A 565 12.50 9.91 8.11
N ASN A 566 12.91 9.88 6.83
CA ASN A 566 13.13 8.63 6.08
C ASN A 566 14.59 8.46 5.68
N THR A 567 15.00 7.21 5.42
CA THR A 567 16.34 6.89 4.94
C THR A 567 16.29 6.14 3.61
N PHE A 568 17.04 6.62 2.61
CA PHE A 568 17.23 5.99 1.31
C PHE A 568 18.71 5.60 1.15
N THR A 569 19.04 4.31 1.26
CA THR A 569 20.44 3.84 1.25
C THR A 569 20.73 2.73 0.25
N GLY A 570 21.86 2.80 -0.46
CA GLY A 570 22.34 1.71 -1.32
C GLY A 570 21.46 1.41 -2.55
N ASN A 571 20.51 2.27 -2.89
CA ASN A 571 19.60 2.03 -4.01
C ASN A 571 20.24 2.42 -5.35
N SER A 572 19.85 1.72 -6.40
CA SER A 572 20.46 1.85 -7.74
C SER A 572 19.49 2.41 -8.79
N VAL A 573 18.75 3.48 -8.45
CA VAL A 573 17.45 3.81 -9.09
C VAL A 573 17.07 5.28 -9.01
N ILE A 574 15.98 5.63 -9.70
CA ILE A 574 15.17 6.84 -9.47
C ILE A 574 14.40 6.66 -8.15
N PHE A 575 14.46 7.61 -7.20
CA PHE A 575 13.60 7.57 -6.01
C PHE A 575 12.23 8.13 -6.30
N ASN A 576 12.16 9.23 -7.06
CA ASN A 576 10.89 9.85 -7.34
C ASN A 576 10.82 10.43 -8.75
N GLN A 577 9.73 10.13 -9.45
CA GLN A 577 9.33 10.82 -10.67
C GLN A 577 7.99 11.52 -10.41
N LEU A 578 8.05 12.85 -10.33
CA LEU A 578 6.96 13.70 -9.86
C LEU A 578 6.33 14.53 -10.98
N MET A 579 5.00 14.55 -10.99
CA MET A 579 4.17 15.48 -11.77
C MET A 579 3.19 16.29 -10.90
N SER A 580 3.49 16.47 -9.61
CA SER A 580 2.53 16.94 -8.61
C SER A 580 3.18 17.60 -7.38
N ALA A 581 2.51 17.77 -6.22
CA ALA A 581 3.10 18.48 -5.08
C ALA A 581 3.63 17.56 -3.96
N TYR A 582 4.88 17.78 -3.53
CA TYR A 582 5.57 16.95 -2.53
C TYR A 582 6.35 17.78 -1.50
N LEU A 583 6.32 17.35 -0.24
CA LEU A 583 7.20 17.82 0.81
C LEU A 583 8.13 16.69 1.24
N TRP A 584 9.43 16.97 1.24
CA TRP A 584 10.48 16.14 1.80
C TRP A 584 11.08 16.89 3.00
N ASP A 585 11.09 16.24 4.16
CA ASP A 585 11.51 16.86 5.42
C ASP A 585 12.34 15.90 6.27
N ASP A 586 13.53 16.30 6.72
CA ASP A 586 14.40 15.48 7.57
C ASP A 586 14.70 14.10 6.93
N VAL A 587 15.16 14.09 5.68
CA VAL A 587 15.41 12.84 4.92
C VAL A 587 16.90 12.65 4.69
N THR A 588 17.37 11.42 4.90
CA THR A 588 18.74 11.02 4.57
C THR A 588 18.74 10.19 3.28
N VAL A 589 19.61 10.56 2.35
CA VAL A 589 19.79 9.93 1.04
C VAL A 589 21.28 9.60 0.87
N GLU A 590 21.66 8.33 1.05
CA GLU A 590 23.05 7.93 1.13
C GLU A 590 23.46 6.78 0.20
N SER A 591 24.64 6.87 -0.41
CA SER A 591 25.28 5.75 -1.14
C SER A 591 24.45 5.19 -2.30
N ASN A 592 23.69 6.04 -2.99
CA ASN A 592 22.85 5.63 -4.11
C ASN A 592 23.55 5.86 -5.46
N ILE A 593 23.19 5.06 -6.47
CA ILE A 593 23.82 5.08 -7.80
C ILE A 593 22.77 5.24 -8.91
N VAL A 594 22.98 6.20 -9.82
CA VAL A 594 22.16 6.37 -11.03
C VAL A 594 22.90 5.77 -12.24
N TYR A 595 22.36 4.73 -12.88
CA TYR A 595 22.98 4.05 -14.04
C TYR A 595 22.67 4.74 -15.38
N THR A 596 23.64 5.45 -15.94
CA THR A 596 23.51 6.36 -17.10
C THR A 596 23.37 5.71 -18.49
N SER A 597 22.86 4.48 -18.63
CA SER A 597 22.87 3.78 -19.94
C SER A 597 21.86 4.28 -20.98
N LYS A 598 20.83 5.04 -20.58
CA LYS A 598 19.83 5.69 -21.47
C LYS A 598 19.42 7.05 -20.88
N GLN A 599 19.00 7.98 -21.75
CA GLN A 599 18.74 9.41 -21.46
C GLN A 599 18.14 9.72 -20.07
N GLU A 600 18.75 10.71 -19.39
CA GLU A 600 18.22 11.50 -18.27
C GLU A 600 17.61 10.74 -17.08
N GLN A 601 18.41 9.92 -16.41
CA GLN A 601 18.07 9.40 -15.08
C GLN A 601 18.60 10.32 -13.97
N CYS A 602 17.81 10.48 -12.90
CA CYS A 602 18.08 11.27 -11.70
C CYS A 602 17.56 10.53 -10.45
N LEU A 603 18.06 10.88 -9.26
CA LEU A 603 17.49 10.35 -8.01
C LEU A 603 16.11 10.96 -7.74
N LEU A 604 15.96 12.27 -7.93
CA LEU A 604 14.74 13.02 -7.76
C LEU A 604 14.44 13.77 -9.07
N CYS A 605 13.48 13.25 -9.83
CA CYS A 605 13.13 13.72 -11.15
C CYS A 605 11.79 14.46 -11.12
N HIS A 606 11.79 15.76 -11.42
CA HIS A 606 10.59 16.59 -11.47
C HIS A 606 10.25 16.95 -12.90
N SER A 607 8.97 16.85 -13.26
CA SER A 607 8.49 17.23 -14.58
C SER A 607 7.15 17.98 -14.50
N ASN A 608 6.89 18.83 -15.48
CA ASN A 608 5.54 19.33 -15.81
C ASN A 608 4.77 19.99 -14.65
N SER A 609 5.28 21.09 -14.08
CA SER A 609 4.52 21.91 -13.10
C SER A 609 4.37 21.33 -11.70
N SER A 610 5.27 20.45 -11.27
CA SER A 610 5.32 20.01 -9.88
C SER A 610 5.66 21.17 -8.93
N ILE A 611 5.26 21.06 -7.66
CA ILE A 611 5.71 21.96 -6.58
C ILE A 611 6.41 21.08 -5.55
N THR A 612 7.66 21.35 -5.23
CA THR A 612 8.41 20.48 -4.31
C THR A 612 9.19 21.28 -3.29
N TRP A 613 9.07 20.89 -2.03
CA TRP A 613 9.83 21.44 -0.92
C TRP A 613 10.76 20.38 -0.37
N TYR A 614 12.02 20.76 -0.18
CA TYR A 614 13.09 19.98 0.45
C TYR A 614 13.56 20.76 1.67
N ARG A 615 13.36 20.21 2.86
CA ARG A 615 13.75 20.83 4.13
C ARG A 615 14.61 19.86 4.92
N ASP A 616 15.76 20.33 5.40
CA ASP A 616 16.64 19.54 6.28
C ASP A 616 17.05 18.18 5.65
N ILE A 617 17.38 18.17 4.36
CA ILE A 617 17.72 16.94 3.62
C ILE A 617 19.24 16.73 3.57
N SER A 618 19.69 15.49 3.78
CA SER A 618 21.11 15.11 3.70
C SER A 618 21.36 14.15 2.53
N PHE A 619 22.03 14.64 1.49
CA PHE A 619 22.47 13.85 0.33
C PHE A 619 23.95 13.50 0.47
N GLN A 620 24.28 12.23 0.77
CA GLN A 620 25.64 11.78 1.04
C GLN A 620 26.11 10.65 0.10
N ASN A 621 27.34 10.70 -0.38
CA ASN A 621 27.97 9.59 -1.12
C ASN A 621 27.17 9.10 -2.36
N ASN A 622 26.30 9.93 -2.94
CA ASN A 622 25.50 9.55 -4.10
C ASN A 622 26.26 9.73 -5.40
N SER A 623 25.90 9.01 -6.45
CA SER A 623 26.50 9.16 -7.78
C SER A 623 25.48 9.34 -8.90
N GLY A 624 25.77 10.24 -9.84
CA GLY A 624 24.91 10.59 -10.97
C GLY A 624 24.23 11.96 -10.80
N THR A 625 23.03 12.12 -11.36
CA THR A 625 22.21 13.34 -11.18
C THR A 625 21.32 13.18 -9.95
N ILE A 626 21.46 14.03 -8.93
CA ILE A 626 20.66 13.92 -7.71
C ILE A 626 19.26 14.51 -7.95
N ILE A 627 19.15 15.81 -8.21
CA ILE A 627 17.87 16.46 -8.51
C ILE A 627 17.87 16.94 -9.96
N ASP A 628 16.85 16.56 -10.73
CA ASP A 628 16.54 17.15 -12.04
C ASP A 628 15.18 17.83 -11.98
N ASN A 629 15.17 19.15 -12.15
CA ASN A 629 13.97 19.96 -12.19
C ASN A 629 13.66 20.43 -13.62
N SER A 630 12.72 19.73 -14.25
CA SER A 630 12.16 20.08 -15.56
C SER A 630 10.83 20.83 -15.40
N TRP A 631 10.92 22.15 -15.23
CA TRP A 631 9.80 23.10 -15.25
C TRP A 631 8.87 23.10 -14.02
N SER A 632 9.44 22.96 -12.83
CA SER A 632 8.72 22.88 -11.55
C SER A 632 9.14 23.95 -10.54
N ILE A 633 8.23 24.33 -9.64
CA ILE A 633 8.57 25.18 -8.48
C ILE A 633 9.29 24.29 -7.47
N MET A 634 10.49 24.69 -7.06
CA MET A 634 11.29 23.93 -6.10
C MET A 634 11.83 24.85 -5.03
N ASN A 635 11.74 24.44 -3.77
CA ASN A 635 12.35 25.12 -2.65
C ASN A 635 13.21 24.14 -1.87
N ILE A 636 14.52 24.38 -1.80
CA ILE A 636 15.48 23.62 -1.00
C ILE A 636 15.94 24.52 0.14
N THR A 637 15.78 24.08 1.38
CA THR A 637 16.13 24.84 2.58
C THR A 637 16.90 23.95 3.57
N LYS A 638 17.96 24.49 4.20
CA LYS A 638 18.75 23.80 5.25
C LYS A 638 19.27 22.41 4.87
N SER A 639 19.55 22.18 3.58
CA SER A 639 19.96 20.87 3.09
C SER A 639 21.48 20.77 2.93
N ILE A 640 22.02 19.55 2.89
CA ILE A 640 23.45 19.29 2.72
C ILE A 640 23.65 18.30 1.57
N PHE A 641 24.53 18.65 0.64
CA PHE A 641 25.05 17.78 -0.42
C PHE A 641 26.52 17.49 -0.10
N GLN A 642 26.84 16.27 0.31
CA GLN A 642 28.18 15.90 0.74
C GLN A 642 28.74 14.66 0.03
N TYR A 643 30.00 14.70 -0.37
CA TYR A 643 30.70 13.56 -1.00
C TYR A 643 30.01 12.96 -2.24
N ASN A 644 29.12 13.71 -2.89
CA ASN A 644 28.42 13.21 -4.07
C ASN A 644 29.32 13.30 -5.31
N ASN A 645 29.12 12.39 -6.25
CA ASN A 645 29.86 12.31 -7.50
C ASN A 645 28.92 12.45 -8.71
N GLY A 646 28.88 13.65 -9.31
CA GLY A 646 28.07 13.97 -10.47
C GLY A 646 27.40 15.34 -10.36
N THR A 647 26.16 15.43 -10.85
CA THR A 647 25.38 16.66 -10.83
C THR A 647 24.44 16.64 -9.65
N SER A 648 24.60 17.58 -8.72
CA SER A 648 23.71 17.70 -7.57
C SER A 648 22.36 18.28 -7.99
N LEU A 649 22.37 19.39 -8.74
CA LEU A 649 21.17 20.07 -9.19
C LEU A 649 21.21 20.29 -10.70
N LYS A 650 20.23 19.76 -11.43
CA LYS A 650 19.98 20.09 -12.83
C LYS A 650 18.67 20.84 -12.90
N MET A 651 18.68 22.03 -13.49
CA MET A 651 17.53 22.94 -13.57
C MET A 651 17.29 23.33 -15.02
N MET A 652 16.06 23.17 -15.49
CA MET A 652 15.68 23.62 -16.82
C MET A 652 15.17 25.06 -16.80
N GLY A 653 15.66 25.89 -17.72
CA GLY A 653 15.16 27.26 -17.89
C GLY A 653 13.65 27.25 -18.20
N THR A 654 12.91 28.22 -17.67
CA THR A 654 11.47 28.35 -17.95
C THR A 654 11.17 29.74 -18.52
N ASN A 655 10.29 29.78 -19.52
CA ASN A 655 9.67 31.03 -20.02
C ASN A 655 8.45 31.44 -19.19
N SER A 656 7.88 30.51 -18.42
CA SER A 656 6.79 30.72 -17.46
C SER A 656 7.37 31.06 -16.09
N SER A 657 6.78 32.04 -15.38
CA SER A 657 7.15 32.62 -14.08
C SER A 657 7.33 31.66 -12.88
N ARG A 658 8.06 30.54 -13.03
CA ARG A 658 8.24 29.50 -12.02
C ARG A 658 9.60 29.68 -11.36
N ALA A 659 9.57 29.97 -10.07
CA ALA A 659 10.76 30.23 -9.29
C ALA A 659 11.32 28.95 -8.63
N SER A 660 12.64 28.83 -8.58
CA SER A 660 13.35 27.88 -7.72
C SER A 660 14.12 28.62 -6.63
N PHE A 661 14.00 28.18 -5.39
CA PHE A 661 14.71 28.74 -4.25
C PHE A 661 15.63 27.68 -3.65
N VAL A 662 16.89 28.02 -3.44
CA VAL A 662 17.87 27.20 -2.72
C VAL A 662 18.42 28.08 -1.62
N GLN A 663 18.21 27.70 -0.37
CA GLN A 663 18.44 28.53 0.80
C GLN A 663 19.17 27.75 1.89
N GLN A 664 20.10 28.39 2.61
CA GLN A 664 20.76 27.80 3.78
C GLN A 664 21.36 26.41 3.51
N THR A 665 21.84 26.16 2.29
CA THR A 665 22.22 24.83 1.80
C THR A 665 23.73 24.74 1.63
N GLN A 666 24.30 23.57 1.89
CA GLN A 666 25.75 23.34 1.84
C GLN A 666 26.12 22.29 0.79
N PHE A 667 27.14 22.57 -0.02
CA PHE A 667 27.75 21.65 -0.98
C PHE A 667 29.19 21.38 -0.52
N LEU A 668 29.43 20.21 0.07
CA LEU A 668 30.68 19.88 0.75
C LEU A 668 31.37 18.67 0.10
N ASN A 669 32.64 18.78 -0.27
CA ASN A 669 33.44 17.63 -0.75
C ASN A 669 32.86 16.87 -1.95
N ASN A 670 32.02 17.51 -2.78
CA ASN A 670 31.44 16.86 -3.95
C ASN A 670 32.44 16.86 -5.13
N LYS A 671 32.21 15.96 -6.09
CA LYS A 671 32.98 15.85 -7.33
C LYS A 671 32.04 15.94 -8.53
N ALA A 672 32.24 16.90 -9.42
CA ALA A 672 31.52 16.95 -10.71
C ALA A 672 32.25 16.10 -11.76
N TYR A 673 31.50 15.36 -12.60
CA TYR A 673 32.09 14.64 -13.74
C TYR A 673 32.58 15.62 -14.82
N THR A 674 33.50 15.15 -15.68
CA THR A 674 34.54 15.99 -16.29
C THR A 674 34.40 16.19 -17.80
N SER A 675 33.23 15.90 -18.39
CA SER A 675 32.93 16.25 -19.79
C SER A 675 32.27 17.63 -19.90
N ALA A 676 32.46 18.32 -21.04
CA ALA A 676 31.89 19.65 -21.26
C ALA A 676 30.37 19.66 -21.03
N GLY A 677 29.88 20.51 -20.11
CA GLY A 677 28.47 20.59 -19.71
C GLY A 677 28.09 19.80 -18.46
N GLN A 678 29.05 19.16 -17.77
CA GLN A 678 28.84 18.53 -16.46
C GLN A 678 29.34 19.46 -15.34
N ALA A 679 28.46 19.77 -14.39
CA ALA A 679 28.75 20.59 -13.20
C ALA A 679 27.94 20.09 -12.01
N LEU A 680 28.27 20.52 -10.78
CA LEU A 680 27.42 20.25 -9.61
C LEU A 680 26.04 20.87 -9.79
N ILE A 681 25.97 22.07 -10.37
CA ILE A 681 24.74 22.78 -10.71
C ILE A 681 24.71 23.01 -12.22
N VAL A 682 23.70 22.48 -12.91
CA VAL A 682 23.54 22.62 -14.35
C VAL A 682 22.25 23.39 -14.66
N PHE A 683 22.36 24.46 -15.45
CA PHE A 683 21.22 25.19 -16.00
C PHE A 683 21.08 24.84 -17.48
N ARG A 684 20.03 24.09 -17.86
CA ARG A 684 19.87 23.60 -19.23
C ARG A 684 18.67 24.21 -19.91
N GLU A 685 18.86 24.93 -21.02
CA GLU A 685 17.74 25.24 -21.94
C GLU A 685 18.16 25.83 -23.29
N ILE A 686 17.19 26.23 -24.11
CA ILE A 686 17.42 27.19 -25.20
C ILE A 686 17.80 28.56 -24.62
N PRO A 687 18.62 29.35 -25.33
CA PRO A 687 19.15 30.61 -24.80
C PRO A 687 18.09 31.61 -24.33
N LEU A 688 16.93 31.69 -25.02
CA LEU A 688 15.84 32.59 -24.62
C LEU A 688 15.28 32.26 -23.22
N ALA A 689 15.17 30.98 -22.87
CA ALA A 689 14.61 30.53 -21.59
C ALA A 689 15.63 30.59 -20.45
N LEU A 690 16.94 30.56 -20.76
CA LEU A 690 18.01 30.79 -19.79
C LEU A 690 18.06 32.25 -19.33
N VAL A 691 17.75 33.22 -20.20
CA VAL A 691 17.66 34.65 -19.85
C VAL A 691 16.54 34.94 -18.86
N SER A 692 15.43 34.18 -18.93
CA SER A 692 14.26 34.35 -18.07
C SER A 692 14.29 33.49 -16.80
N ILE A 693 15.43 32.84 -16.49
CA ILE A 693 15.50 31.92 -15.37
C ILE A 693 15.24 32.62 -14.04
N ALA A 694 14.32 32.09 -13.24
CA ALA A 694 13.97 32.62 -11.93
C ALA A 694 14.50 31.68 -10.83
N THR A 695 15.79 31.75 -10.54
CA THR A 695 16.42 30.88 -9.54
C THR A 695 17.18 31.71 -8.52
N HIS A 696 16.92 31.47 -7.24
CA HIS A 696 17.52 32.23 -6.14
C HIS A 696 18.32 31.30 -5.23
N PHE A 697 19.62 31.54 -5.13
CA PHE A 697 20.55 30.93 -4.18
C PHE A 697 20.80 31.93 -3.05
N LEU A 698 20.45 31.57 -1.82
CA LEU A 698 20.58 32.43 -0.64
C LEU A 698 21.31 31.67 0.49
N ASP A 699 22.31 32.27 1.12
CA ASP A 699 23.01 31.68 2.28
C ASP A 699 23.59 30.29 1.96
N ILE A 700 24.40 30.18 0.89
CA ILE A 700 24.92 28.90 0.39
C ILE A 700 26.42 28.78 0.67
N ILE A 701 26.88 27.58 1.00
CA ILE A 701 28.30 27.27 1.17
C ILE A 701 28.72 26.20 0.16
N PHE A 702 29.73 26.47 -0.65
CA PHE A 702 30.44 25.50 -1.47
C PHE A 702 31.84 25.33 -0.88
N ALA A 703 32.11 24.20 -0.22
CA ALA A 703 33.41 23.94 0.40
C ALA A 703 34.05 22.62 -0.08
N ASN A 704 35.35 22.65 -0.35
CA ASN A 704 36.16 21.47 -0.69
C ASN A 704 35.66 20.66 -1.91
N ASN A 705 34.90 21.27 -2.82
CA ASN A 705 34.39 20.57 -4.00
C ASN A 705 35.46 20.49 -5.10
N THR A 706 35.39 19.46 -5.94
CA THR A 706 36.26 19.31 -7.12
C THR A 706 35.44 19.29 -8.42
N GLY A 707 35.89 20.00 -9.45
CA GLY A 707 35.22 20.15 -10.73
C GLY A 707 34.46 21.46 -10.87
N THR A 708 33.70 21.62 -11.96
CA THR A 708 32.85 22.78 -12.19
C THR A 708 31.65 22.77 -11.23
N LEU A 709 31.48 23.85 -10.47
CA LEU A 709 30.43 24.02 -9.48
C LEU A 709 29.10 24.39 -10.15
N ALA A 710 29.12 25.31 -11.11
CA ALA A 710 27.92 25.72 -11.82
C ALA A 710 28.20 25.92 -13.32
N ALA A 711 27.34 25.38 -14.19
CA ALA A 711 27.45 25.57 -15.63
C ALA A 711 26.10 25.70 -16.34
N THR A 712 26.07 26.35 -17.48
CA THR A 712 24.92 26.32 -18.40
C THR A 712 25.13 25.31 -19.53
N GLN A 713 24.09 24.57 -19.89
CA GLN A 713 24.09 23.62 -21.01
C GLN A 713 23.06 24.05 -22.05
N VAL A 714 23.51 24.52 -23.21
CA VAL A 714 22.63 24.95 -24.30
C VAL A 714 22.24 23.74 -25.16
N SER A 715 20.94 23.49 -25.30
CA SER A 715 20.44 22.35 -26.08
C SER A 715 20.57 22.62 -27.59
N ALA A 716 21.42 21.86 -28.29
CA ALA A 716 21.59 21.95 -29.75
C ALA A 716 20.43 21.35 -30.57
N THR A 717 19.44 20.71 -29.91
CA THR A 717 18.43 19.86 -30.57
C THR A 717 17.15 20.58 -31.00
N GLU A 718 16.90 21.82 -30.59
CA GLU A 718 15.77 22.61 -31.12
C GLU A 718 16.22 23.53 -32.26
N ARG A 719 16.10 23.04 -33.50
CA ARG A 719 16.40 23.72 -34.79
C ARG A 719 15.64 25.03 -35.05
N PHE A 720 14.96 25.63 -34.08
CA PHE A 720 14.07 26.79 -34.26
C PHE A 720 14.59 28.12 -33.75
N VAL A 721 15.84 28.19 -33.30
CA VAL A 721 16.48 29.48 -33.06
C VAL A 721 16.84 30.12 -34.41
N THR A 722 15.85 30.71 -35.06
CA THR A 722 16.10 31.58 -36.23
C THR A 722 16.95 32.77 -35.76
N LYS A 723 17.88 33.22 -36.59
CA LYS A 723 18.74 34.38 -36.33
C LYS A 723 17.95 35.63 -35.86
N ALA A 724 16.67 35.70 -36.20
CA ALA A 724 15.73 36.75 -35.82
C ALA A 724 15.22 36.67 -34.36
N SER A 725 15.05 35.48 -33.76
CA SER A 725 14.55 35.37 -32.38
C SER A 725 15.62 35.77 -31.35
N PHE A 726 16.90 35.50 -31.60
CA PHE A 726 18.00 36.01 -30.79
C PHE A 726 18.17 37.53 -30.89
N GLN A 727 17.98 38.11 -32.09
CA GLN A 727 18.13 39.56 -32.30
C GLN A 727 17.14 40.39 -31.48
N ASN A 728 15.97 39.84 -31.13
CA ASN A 728 14.98 40.50 -30.29
C ASN A 728 15.29 40.46 -28.79
N VAL A 729 16.08 39.49 -28.30
CA VAL A 729 16.54 39.43 -26.89
C VAL A 729 17.78 40.32 -26.69
N ALA A 730 18.60 40.45 -27.73
CA ALA A 730 19.89 41.12 -27.74
C ALA A 730 19.84 42.67 -27.74
N SER A 731 18.67 43.30 -27.92
CA SER A 731 18.61 44.74 -28.26
C SER A 731 19.04 45.70 -27.15
N SER A 732 19.17 45.25 -25.89
CA SER A 732 19.93 45.92 -24.82
C SER A 732 20.02 45.01 -23.59
N TRP A 733 21.19 44.41 -23.33
CA TRP A 733 21.46 43.80 -22.03
C TRP A 733 21.90 44.89 -21.06
N SER A 734 21.05 45.16 -20.08
CA SER A 734 21.31 46.10 -18.98
C SER A 734 21.72 45.35 -17.74
N CYS A 735 22.53 45.96 -16.86
CA CYS A 735 22.79 45.39 -15.55
C CYS A 735 21.47 45.04 -14.84
N PRO A 736 21.33 43.79 -14.35
CA PRO A 736 20.12 43.39 -13.65
C PRO A 736 19.98 44.23 -12.36
N GLN A 737 18.78 44.78 -12.14
CA GLN A 737 18.41 45.44 -10.90
C GLN A 737 17.98 44.41 -9.84
N ALA A 738 18.04 44.78 -8.57
CA ALA A 738 17.73 43.89 -7.45
C ALA A 738 16.35 43.22 -7.59
N TYR A 739 16.31 41.89 -7.40
CA TYR A 739 15.11 41.03 -7.33
C TYR A 739 14.06 41.24 -8.44
N ALA A 740 14.42 40.89 -9.68
CA ALA A 740 13.44 40.67 -10.75
C ALA A 740 12.96 39.20 -10.79
N SER A 741 11.72 38.98 -11.22
CA SER A 741 11.11 37.64 -11.37
C SER A 741 11.70 36.78 -12.51
N SER A 742 12.74 37.27 -13.20
CA SER A 742 13.42 36.64 -14.34
C SER A 742 14.94 36.87 -14.23
N LEU A 743 15.52 36.38 -13.13
CA LEU A 743 16.92 36.59 -12.77
C LEU A 743 17.51 35.41 -11.98
N LEU A 744 18.75 35.04 -12.30
CA LEU A 744 19.57 34.16 -11.45
C LEU A 744 20.16 34.99 -10.30
N THR A 745 19.64 34.83 -9.08
CA THR A 745 20.09 35.59 -7.90
C THR A 745 20.97 34.75 -7.00
N TRP A 746 22.15 35.26 -6.65
CA TRP A 746 23.10 34.62 -5.74
C TRP A 746 23.38 35.61 -4.61
N ARG A 747 23.00 35.29 -3.38
CA ARG A 747 23.15 36.20 -2.23
C ARG A 747 23.75 35.49 -1.04
N ASN A 748 24.76 36.11 -0.41
CA ASN A 748 25.48 35.54 0.74
C ASN A 748 25.98 34.12 0.44
N ILE A 749 26.85 34.00 -0.56
CA ILE A 749 27.38 32.71 -1.02
C ILE A 749 28.86 32.62 -0.66
N THR A 750 29.30 31.53 -0.06
CA THR A 750 30.71 31.28 0.26
C THR A 750 31.26 30.14 -0.60
N PHE A 751 32.35 30.40 -1.32
CA PHE A 751 33.16 29.44 -2.06
C PHE A 751 34.49 29.27 -1.35
N GLU A 752 34.69 28.14 -0.69
CA GLU A 752 35.89 27.86 0.13
C GLU A 752 36.62 26.60 -0.35
N ASN A 753 37.93 26.67 -0.58
CA ASN A 753 38.77 25.48 -0.86
C ASN A 753 38.29 24.61 -2.05
N ASN A 754 37.59 25.19 -3.05
CA ASN A 754 37.14 24.42 -4.22
C ASN A 754 38.25 24.35 -5.28
N ALA A 755 38.27 23.28 -6.07
CA ALA A 755 39.27 23.07 -7.12
C ALA A 755 38.64 22.65 -8.44
N VAL A 756 39.11 23.19 -9.58
CA VAL A 756 38.61 22.77 -10.91
C VAL A 756 38.97 21.32 -11.24
N GLY A 757 40.02 20.77 -10.62
CA GLY A 757 40.52 19.42 -10.87
C GLY A 757 41.41 19.30 -12.12
N ASN A 758 41.73 18.07 -12.52
CA ASN A 758 42.77 17.76 -13.53
C ASN A 758 42.30 17.76 -15.00
N PHE A 759 41.18 18.39 -15.35
CA PHE A 759 40.49 18.14 -16.64
C PHE A 759 40.26 19.41 -17.50
N SER A 760 39.84 19.22 -18.76
CA SER A 760 40.03 20.15 -19.89
C SER A 760 39.12 21.38 -19.96
N ALA A 761 38.09 21.50 -19.12
CA ALA A 761 37.19 22.66 -19.05
C ALA A 761 37.52 23.47 -17.78
N GLY A 762 38.43 24.42 -17.89
CA GLY A 762 39.16 25.03 -16.77
C GLY A 762 38.44 26.07 -15.92
N TYR A 763 37.17 25.86 -15.50
CA TYR A 763 36.40 26.86 -14.73
C TYR A 763 35.60 26.25 -13.56
N LEU A 764 35.53 26.98 -12.43
CA LEU A 764 34.63 26.65 -11.32
C LEU A 764 33.18 27.05 -11.63
N ILE A 765 32.98 28.15 -12.36
CA ILE A 765 31.67 28.60 -12.82
C ILE A 765 31.75 28.93 -14.32
N ASP A 766 30.80 28.43 -15.11
CA ASP A 766 30.72 28.66 -16.56
C ASP A 766 29.29 28.93 -17.01
N LEU A 767 28.88 30.20 -17.02
CA LEU A 767 27.51 30.61 -17.31
C LEU A 767 27.39 31.25 -18.69
N GLN A 768 26.38 30.84 -19.45
CA GLN A 768 26.10 31.31 -20.81
C GLN A 768 24.63 31.69 -20.97
N PHE A 769 24.34 32.81 -21.64
CA PHE A 769 22.97 33.28 -21.91
C PHE A 769 22.10 33.51 -20.65
N VAL A 770 22.68 34.05 -19.58
CA VAL A 770 21.96 34.32 -18.32
C VAL A 770 21.98 35.80 -17.92
N ASN A 771 20.96 36.21 -17.16
CA ASN A 771 21.00 37.41 -16.34
C ASN A 771 21.28 36.99 -14.88
N ALA A 772 22.39 37.46 -14.30
CA ALA A 772 22.79 37.07 -12.94
C ALA A 772 23.00 38.28 -12.01
N TYR A 773 22.43 38.23 -10.82
CA TYR A 773 22.66 39.24 -9.77
C TYR A 773 23.29 38.56 -8.57
N LEU A 774 24.54 38.93 -8.30
CA LEU A 774 25.40 38.34 -7.29
C LEU A 774 25.68 39.38 -6.19
N THR A 775 25.42 39.07 -4.93
CA THR A 775 25.60 39.99 -3.80
C THR A 775 26.19 39.27 -2.58
N ASP A 776 27.16 39.88 -1.89
CA ASP A 776 27.85 39.27 -0.73
C ASP A 776 28.39 37.87 -1.08
N ILE A 777 29.12 37.77 -2.19
CA ILE A 777 29.79 36.53 -2.57
C ILE A 777 31.18 36.53 -1.96
N ARG A 778 31.57 35.45 -1.28
CA ARG A 778 32.88 35.26 -0.67
C ARG A 778 33.62 34.15 -1.37
N TRP A 779 34.81 34.44 -1.88
CA TRP A 779 35.69 33.48 -2.53
C TRP A 779 36.97 33.34 -1.74
N GLN A 780 37.18 32.19 -1.12
CA GLN A 780 38.30 31.94 -0.23
C GLN A 780 39.06 30.68 -0.64
N ASP A 781 40.39 30.77 -0.79
CA ASP A 781 41.28 29.61 -0.93
C ASP A 781 40.96 28.64 -2.09
N ASN A 782 40.33 29.11 -3.18
CA ASN A 782 39.98 28.26 -4.33
C ASN A 782 41.15 28.08 -5.31
N ILE A 783 41.22 26.92 -5.95
CA ILE A 783 42.27 26.51 -6.92
C ILE A 783 41.67 26.42 -8.33
N CYS A 784 41.97 27.41 -9.16
CA CYS A 784 41.41 27.52 -10.51
C CYS A 784 42.39 27.12 -11.62
N VAL A 785 43.51 26.48 -11.26
CA VAL A 785 44.55 26.03 -12.20
C VAL A 785 44.63 24.52 -12.20
N ASN A 786 44.66 23.92 -13.40
CA ASN A 786 44.92 22.49 -13.54
C ASN A 786 46.42 22.20 -13.31
N SER A 787 46.72 21.26 -12.43
CA SER A 787 48.10 20.84 -12.10
C SER A 787 48.90 20.37 -13.33
N HIS A 788 48.23 19.82 -14.36
CA HIS A 788 48.86 19.33 -15.59
C HIS A 788 49.20 20.42 -16.63
N GLN A 789 48.78 21.68 -16.43
CA GLN A 789 49.02 22.78 -17.39
C GLN A 789 50.03 23.82 -16.88
N THR A 790 50.66 23.58 -15.74
CA THR A 790 51.72 24.41 -15.16
C THR A 790 52.98 24.56 -16.04
N GLN A 791 53.09 23.83 -17.16
CA GLN A 791 54.24 23.90 -18.09
C GLN A 791 54.01 24.75 -19.36
N GLN A 792 52.84 25.38 -19.56
CA GLN A 792 52.62 26.36 -20.64
C GLN A 792 52.15 27.71 -20.09
N LEU A 793 53.04 28.42 -19.40
CA LEU A 793 52.81 29.73 -18.76
C LEU A 793 52.60 30.93 -19.73
N ASN A 794 52.32 30.71 -21.01
CA ASN A 794 52.21 31.77 -22.01
C ASN A 794 50.82 31.94 -22.66
N THR A 795 49.78 31.26 -22.17
CA THR A 795 48.41 31.43 -22.67
C THR A 795 47.47 31.85 -21.53
N PHE A 796 46.98 33.09 -21.60
CA PHE A 796 46.06 33.76 -20.67
C PHE A 796 44.63 33.17 -20.64
N ASN A 797 44.44 31.88 -20.92
CA ASN A 797 43.14 31.27 -21.25
C ASN A 797 42.41 30.59 -20.06
N PHE A 798 42.71 30.92 -18.80
CA PHE A 798 42.15 30.21 -17.64
C PHE A 798 41.61 31.16 -16.57
N ALA A 799 40.32 31.04 -16.22
CA ALA A 799 39.65 31.84 -15.20
C ALA A 799 38.90 30.96 -14.19
N CYS A 800 38.67 31.46 -12.97
CA CYS A 800 37.79 30.79 -12.00
C CYS A 800 36.33 30.81 -12.47
N VAL A 801 35.88 31.94 -13.02
CA VAL A 801 34.50 32.20 -13.44
C VAL A 801 34.48 32.67 -14.88
N ARG A 802 33.62 32.07 -15.71
CA ARG A 802 33.38 32.49 -17.09
C ARG A 802 31.93 32.88 -17.32
N PHE A 803 31.73 34.02 -17.95
CA PHE A 803 30.44 34.46 -18.48
C PHE A 803 30.53 34.58 -20.00
N THR A 804 29.77 33.78 -20.74
CA THR A 804 29.68 33.92 -22.21
C THR A 804 28.33 34.48 -22.57
N ASP A 805 28.25 35.56 -23.34
CA ASP A 805 26.95 36.10 -23.77
C ASP A 805 25.98 36.17 -22.57
N SER A 806 26.35 36.84 -21.47
CA SER A 806 25.52 37.02 -20.27
C SER A 806 25.59 38.45 -19.72
N ALA A 807 24.59 38.88 -18.94
CA ALA A 807 24.61 40.14 -18.20
C ALA A 807 24.64 39.88 -16.70
N TRP A 808 25.46 40.60 -15.95
CA TRP A 808 25.59 40.34 -14.51
C TRP A 808 25.99 41.55 -13.67
N THR A 809 25.59 41.51 -12.41
CA THR A 809 25.95 42.48 -11.36
C THR A 809 26.61 41.73 -10.21
N LEU A 810 27.70 42.26 -9.66
CA LEU A 810 28.38 41.76 -8.47
C LEU A 810 28.44 42.88 -7.41
N GLU A 811 27.80 42.71 -6.26
CA GLU A 811 27.77 43.72 -5.19
C GLU A 811 28.31 43.16 -3.87
N GLU A 812 28.95 44.00 -3.05
CA GLU A 812 29.33 43.70 -1.66
C GLU A 812 30.14 42.39 -1.46
N SER A 813 30.88 41.96 -2.48
CA SER A 813 31.55 40.65 -2.54
C SER A 813 33.03 40.72 -2.11
N ARG A 814 33.64 39.59 -1.72
CA ARG A 814 35.02 39.48 -1.19
C ARG A 814 35.76 38.31 -1.85
N ILE A 815 37.02 38.50 -2.21
CA ILE A 815 37.88 37.49 -2.88
C ILE A 815 39.22 37.38 -2.14
N SER A 816 39.37 36.43 -1.21
CA SER A 816 40.63 36.19 -0.49
C SER A 816 41.38 34.95 -1.00
N LYS A 817 42.70 35.06 -1.17
CA LYS A 817 43.65 33.95 -1.45
C LYS A 817 43.25 32.92 -2.52
N ASN A 818 42.90 33.32 -3.75
CA ASN A 818 42.60 32.37 -4.83
C ASN A 818 43.82 32.14 -5.74
N ASN A 819 44.13 30.87 -6.07
CA ASN A 819 45.26 30.50 -6.93
C ASN A 819 44.80 30.32 -8.39
N GLY A 820 45.13 31.28 -9.27
CA GLY A 820 44.73 31.31 -10.69
C GLY A 820 45.40 32.43 -11.50
N PRO A 821 45.60 32.30 -12.83
CA PRO A 821 46.13 33.37 -13.68
C PRO A 821 45.08 34.44 -14.03
N SER A 822 43.79 34.16 -13.87
CA SER A 822 42.69 35.14 -13.94
C SER A 822 41.49 34.70 -13.09
N PHE A 823 40.63 35.65 -12.68
CA PHE A 823 39.47 35.36 -11.82
C PHE A 823 38.15 35.35 -12.59
N ILE A 824 37.86 36.37 -13.40
CA ILE A 824 36.64 36.46 -14.23
C ILE A 824 37.00 36.64 -15.71
N GLU A 825 36.45 35.76 -16.56
CA GLU A 825 36.54 35.83 -18.02
C GLU A 825 35.15 36.10 -18.64
N ILE A 826 35.08 37.06 -19.56
CA ILE A 826 33.87 37.42 -20.30
C ILE A 826 34.11 37.11 -21.78
N LYS A 827 33.24 36.30 -22.40
CA LYS A 827 33.35 35.87 -23.80
C LYS A 827 32.06 36.10 -24.60
N ARG A 828 32.18 36.03 -25.93
CA ARG A 828 31.04 35.88 -26.85
C ARG A 828 31.14 34.59 -27.64
N SER A 829 30.01 34.09 -28.12
CA SER A 829 29.98 32.94 -29.01
C SER A 829 30.28 33.33 -30.47
N ILE A 830 31.23 32.63 -31.09
CA ILE A 830 31.64 32.86 -32.49
C ILE A 830 30.45 32.55 -33.42
N GLY A 831 29.97 33.55 -34.16
CA GLY A 831 28.81 33.46 -35.07
C GLY A 831 27.53 34.14 -34.56
N SER A 832 27.53 34.62 -33.32
CA SER A 832 26.43 35.38 -32.71
C SER A 832 26.45 36.87 -33.13
N ILE A 833 25.78 37.15 -34.24
CA ILE A 833 24.88 38.31 -34.41
C ILE A 833 25.48 39.71 -34.16
N SER A 834 25.73 40.41 -35.26
CA SER A 834 25.70 41.88 -35.33
C SER A 834 24.37 42.40 -34.73
N GLY A 835 24.35 42.88 -33.48
CA GLY A 835 23.11 43.36 -32.86
C GLY A 835 23.09 43.61 -31.35
N ILE A 836 23.98 43.01 -30.56
CA ILE A 836 24.09 43.33 -29.12
C ILE A 836 24.72 44.72 -28.97
N LYS A 837 24.12 45.58 -28.13
CA LYS A 837 24.51 46.99 -27.92
C LYS A 837 25.30 47.25 -26.63
N SER A 838 25.44 46.29 -25.72
CA SER A 838 26.21 46.43 -24.47
C SER A 838 26.34 45.08 -23.77
N VAL A 839 27.51 44.80 -23.18
CA VAL A 839 27.71 43.80 -22.13
C VAL A 839 28.12 44.60 -20.90
N GLU A 840 27.21 44.74 -19.94
CA GLU A 840 27.42 45.57 -18.75
C GLU A 840 27.81 44.69 -17.56
N ALA A 841 28.95 44.99 -16.92
CA ALA A 841 29.46 44.31 -15.74
C ALA A 841 29.51 45.32 -14.58
N CYS A 842 28.55 45.27 -13.66
CA CYS A 842 28.47 46.23 -12.56
C CYS A 842 29.11 45.67 -11.28
N ILE A 843 30.22 46.25 -10.80
CA ILE A 843 30.88 45.83 -9.55
C ILE A 843 30.72 46.95 -8.49
N ASN A 844 29.80 46.80 -7.55
CA ASN A 844 29.39 47.88 -6.64
C ASN A 844 29.87 47.65 -5.19
N LYS A 845 30.63 48.62 -4.64
CA LYS A 845 31.03 48.83 -3.23
C LYS A 845 31.65 47.65 -2.44
N ASN A 846 32.81 47.95 -1.81
CA ASN A 846 33.54 47.16 -0.80
C ASN A 846 33.94 45.74 -1.20
N VAL A 847 34.95 45.66 -2.09
CA VAL A 847 35.71 44.42 -2.34
C VAL A 847 37.08 44.58 -1.65
N GLU A 848 37.22 43.92 -0.48
CA GLU A 848 38.45 43.52 0.27
C GLU A 848 39.20 44.40 1.30
N GLU A 849 39.74 43.66 2.28
CA GLU A 849 40.89 43.92 3.17
C GLU A 849 42.04 42.95 2.76
N ASP A 850 43.24 43.50 2.56
CA ASP A 850 44.59 42.89 2.50
C ASP A 850 44.74 41.49 1.85
N ASP A 851 44.91 41.43 0.51
CA ASP A 851 45.52 40.25 -0.16
C ASP A 851 46.28 40.59 -1.47
N GLU A 852 47.22 39.70 -1.85
CA GLU A 852 48.16 39.79 -2.99
C GLU A 852 47.54 39.43 -4.35
N THR A 853 46.22 39.27 -4.45
CA THR A 853 45.57 38.76 -5.67
C THR A 853 45.45 39.82 -6.76
N THR A 854 45.98 39.50 -7.94
CA THR A 854 45.84 40.30 -9.15
C THR A 854 44.41 40.15 -9.69
N ALA A 855 43.50 41.06 -9.33
CA ALA A 855 42.16 41.10 -9.91
C ALA A 855 42.27 41.41 -11.40
N LEU A 856 41.87 40.47 -12.27
CA LEU A 856 41.88 40.60 -13.73
C LEU A 856 40.54 40.17 -14.32
N VAL A 857 39.80 41.13 -14.90
CA VAL A 857 38.63 40.87 -15.76
C VAL A 857 39.14 40.83 -17.20
N TYR A 858 39.02 39.69 -17.87
CA TYR A 858 39.38 39.53 -19.28
C TYR A 858 38.13 39.54 -20.16
N ILE A 859 38.14 40.31 -21.24
CA ILE A 859 36.98 40.42 -22.13
C ILE A 859 37.41 40.11 -23.56
N HIS A 860 36.80 39.10 -24.18
CA HIS A 860 37.05 38.65 -25.56
C HIS A 860 35.89 39.04 -26.50
N ASP A 861 36.17 39.25 -27.80
CA ASP A 861 35.20 39.35 -28.91
C ASP A 861 34.13 40.47 -28.84
N ILE A 862 34.50 41.64 -28.31
CA ILE A 862 33.68 42.87 -28.22
C ILE A 862 33.32 43.42 -29.62
N SER A 863 32.23 44.20 -29.78
CA SER A 863 31.90 44.93 -31.03
C SER A 863 31.84 46.45 -30.81
N ASN A 864 31.92 47.28 -31.87
CA ASN A 864 31.84 48.75 -31.79
C ASN A 864 30.59 49.33 -31.13
N LYS A 865 29.56 48.53 -30.87
CA LYS A 865 28.36 48.96 -30.16
C LYS A 865 28.43 48.68 -28.68
N ASP A 866 29.30 47.78 -28.23
CA ASP A 866 29.35 47.34 -26.85
C ASP A 866 30.02 48.41 -25.97
N ILE A 867 29.34 48.75 -24.87
CA ILE A 867 29.91 49.57 -23.78
C ILE A 867 30.33 48.62 -22.68
N ILE A 868 31.62 48.60 -22.36
CA ILE A 868 32.13 47.93 -21.16
C ILE A 868 32.12 48.98 -20.05
N ARG A 869 31.23 48.83 -19.07
CA ARG A 869 31.22 49.71 -17.91
C ARG A 869 31.83 48.97 -16.72
N ILE A 870 32.84 49.56 -16.08
CA ILE A 870 33.42 49.12 -14.81
C ILE A 870 33.33 50.31 -13.86
N SER A 871 32.32 50.34 -12.98
CA SER A 871 32.06 51.52 -12.14
C SER A 871 31.86 51.21 -10.66
N ASP A 872 32.14 52.20 -9.81
CA ASP A 872 31.86 52.20 -8.37
C ASP A 872 32.62 51.13 -7.54
N ASN A 873 33.80 50.70 -8.04
CA ASN A 873 34.70 49.83 -7.28
C ASN A 873 35.36 50.59 -6.12
N ASN A 874 35.55 49.93 -4.97
CA ASN A 874 36.39 50.42 -3.86
C ASN A 874 37.39 49.31 -3.56
N ILE A 875 38.60 49.40 -4.12
CA ILE A 875 39.63 48.34 -4.10
C ILE A 875 40.79 48.75 -3.22
N SER A 876 41.12 47.89 -2.26
CA SER A 876 42.30 47.99 -1.39
C SER A 876 43.20 46.75 -1.50
N SER A 877 43.74 46.51 -2.70
CA SER A 877 44.75 45.46 -2.94
C SER A 877 46.14 46.08 -3.17
N LEU A 878 47.20 45.33 -2.88
CA LEU A 878 48.58 45.74 -3.17
C LEU A 878 48.83 45.89 -4.69
N ASN A 879 48.14 45.10 -5.53
CA ASN A 879 48.19 45.14 -7.00
C ASN A 879 46.77 44.93 -7.58
N ALA A 880 46.35 45.78 -8.53
CA ALA A 880 45.10 45.59 -9.29
C ALA A 880 45.38 45.78 -10.78
N GLU A 881 44.91 44.87 -11.63
CA GLU A 881 45.22 44.86 -13.07
C GLU A 881 43.96 44.71 -13.93
N TYR A 882 43.57 45.74 -14.66
CA TYR A 882 42.44 45.64 -15.57
C TYR A 882 42.95 45.43 -17.00
N GLY A 883 42.58 44.32 -17.64
CA GLY A 883 43.07 43.97 -18.97
C GLY A 883 41.94 43.74 -19.98
N ILE A 884 41.92 44.49 -21.09
CA ILE A 884 41.07 44.15 -22.25
C ILE A 884 41.96 43.41 -23.27
N TYR A 885 41.58 42.17 -23.60
CA TYR A 885 42.34 41.30 -24.49
C TYR A 885 41.58 41.05 -25.78
N MET A 886 42.18 41.41 -26.91
CA MET A 886 41.60 41.16 -28.23
C MET A 886 42.30 39.94 -28.83
N GLU A 887 41.53 38.91 -29.20
CA GLU A 887 42.07 37.66 -29.73
C GLU A 887 42.82 37.84 -31.06
N GLN A 888 43.77 36.94 -31.30
CA GLN A 888 44.59 36.91 -32.51
C GLN A 888 43.70 36.47 -33.70
N ASP A 889 43.66 37.29 -34.76
CA ASP A 889 42.92 37.08 -36.02
C ASP A 889 41.43 37.47 -36.05
N ASP A 890 40.89 38.15 -35.03
CA ASP A 890 39.56 38.74 -35.14
C ASP A 890 39.56 40.03 -36.00
N THR A 891 39.01 39.92 -37.22
CA THR A 891 38.86 41.05 -38.15
C THR A 891 37.62 41.91 -37.89
N SER A 892 36.76 41.51 -36.94
CA SER A 892 35.53 42.23 -36.59
C SER A 892 35.79 43.67 -36.11
N PHE A 893 36.98 43.95 -35.60
CA PHE A 893 37.39 45.23 -35.00
C PHE A 893 38.01 46.26 -35.94
N LYS A 894 38.24 45.93 -37.21
CA LYS A 894 38.87 46.86 -38.16
C LYS A 894 38.02 48.12 -38.33
N ASN A 895 38.60 49.30 -38.12
CA ASN A 895 37.92 50.62 -38.12
C ASN A 895 36.84 50.82 -37.04
N GLN A 896 36.97 50.20 -35.87
CA GLN A 896 35.96 50.27 -34.79
C GLN A 896 36.45 51.04 -33.55
N THR A 897 35.52 51.72 -32.86
CA THR A 897 35.78 52.34 -31.55
C THR A 897 35.19 51.48 -30.44
N ILE A 898 36.02 51.02 -29.49
CA ILE A 898 35.58 50.32 -28.29
C ILE A 898 35.40 51.36 -27.18
N ASN A 899 34.18 51.46 -26.61
CA ASN A 899 33.91 52.34 -25.48
C ASN A 899 34.04 51.54 -24.17
N ALA A 900 35.08 51.83 -23.40
CA ALA A 900 35.22 51.35 -22.03
C ALA A 900 35.00 52.53 -21.07
N ILE A 901 34.01 52.43 -20.21
CA ILE A 901 33.64 53.46 -19.24
C ILE A 901 34.12 53.00 -17.86
N ILE A 902 35.14 53.65 -17.32
CA ILE A 902 35.69 53.35 -15.99
C ILE A 902 35.40 54.53 -15.07
N THR A 903 34.28 54.49 -14.34
CA THR A 903 33.78 55.66 -13.60
C THR A 903 33.61 55.39 -12.11
N ASN A 904 33.88 56.38 -11.25
CA ASN A 904 33.65 56.32 -9.80
C ASN A 904 34.42 55.22 -9.02
N ASN A 905 35.55 54.76 -9.54
CA ASN A 905 36.39 53.78 -8.84
C ASN A 905 37.31 54.47 -7.81
N ILE A 906 37.36 53.95 -6.58
CA ILE A 906 38.22 54.41 -5.49
C ILE A 906 39.30 53.34 -5.24
N PHE A 907 40.55 53.73 -5.45
CA PHE A 907 41.72 52.88 -5.22
C PHE A 907 42.41 53.30 -3.91
N LYS A 908 42.56 52.39 -2.95
CA LYS A 908 43.21 52.66 -1.65
C LYS A 908 44.43 51.75 -1.49
N ALA A 909 45.59 52.30 -1.13
CA ALA A 909 46.82 51.54 -0.86
C ALA A 909 47.36 50.64 -2.00
N ILE A 910 47.16 51.04 -3.26
CA ILE A 910 47.67 50.29 -4.43
C ILE A 910 49.12 50.66 -4.73
N SER A 911 50.00 49.67 -4.88
CA SER A 911 51.41 49.89 -5.27
C SER A 911 51.58 50.04 -6.79
N THR A 912 50.76 49.32 -7.57
CA THR A 912 50.69 49.42 -9.04
C THR A 912 49.26 49.17 -9.54
N ALA A 913 48.72 50.10 -10.33
CA ALA A 913 47.49 49.93 -11.07
C ALA A 913 47.81 49.98 -12.56
N SER A 914 47.58 48.89 -13.28
CA SER A 914 47.86 48.79 -14.71
C SER A 914 46.55 48.56 -15.46
N ILE A 915 46.25 49.45 -16.41
CA ILE A 915 45.28 49.18 -17.49
C ILE A 915 46.10 48.79 -18.70
N PHE A 916 45.93 47.57 -19.20
CA PHE A 916 46.66 47.12 -20.39
C PHE A 916 45.71 46.67 -21.49
N PHE A 917 46.12 47.04 -22.69
CA PHE A 917 45.54 46.58 -23.94
C PHE A 917 46.58 45.70 -24.60
N ASN A 918 46.40 44.38 -24.51
CA ASN A 918 47.30 43.46 -25.18
C ASN A 918 46.72 43.14 -26.56
N GLN A 919 47.37 43.66 -27.58
CA GLN A 919 46.96 43.50 -28.98
C GLN A 919 47.91 42.51 -29.66
N ILE A 920 47.44 41.31 -29.93
CA ILE A 920 48.27 40.23 -30.47
C ILE A 920 48.14 40.13 -32.02
N SER A 921 47.30 40.94 -32.68
CA SER A 921 47.22 40.99 -34.17
C SER A 921 46.77 42.32 -34.80
N LYS A 922 46.81 42.40 -36.15
CA LYS A 922 46.61 43.57 -37.04
C LYS A 922 45.20 44.21 -36.93
N ALA A 923 44.94 44.93 -35.85
CA ALA A 923 43.80 45.84 -35.77
C ALA A 923 44.16 47.14 -36.51
N GLU A 924 43.88 47.18 -37.82
CA GLU A 924 44.00 48.42 -38.60
C GLU A 924 42.88 49.39 -38.17
N ASN A 925 43.24 50.59 -37.73
CA ASN A 925 42.34 51.70 -37.37
C ASN A 925 41.32 51.41 -36.24
N THR A 926 41.63 50.55 -35.27
CA THR A 926 40.80 50.39 -34.06
C THR A 926 41.21 51.45 -33.02
N SER A 927 40.25 52.19 -32.47
CA SER A 927 40.47 53.19 -31.42
C SER A 927 39.80 52.72 -30.12
N ILE A 928 40.46 52.86 -28.98
CA ILE A 928 39.82 52.60 -27.68
C ILE A 928 39.54 53.94 -27.02
N GLN A 929 38.27 54.20 -26.72
CA GLN A 929 37.84 55.37 -25.97
C GLN A 929 37.59 54.96 -24.52
N LEU A 930 38.53 55.31 -23.64
CA LEU A 930 38.37 55.26 -22.20
C LEU A 930 37.63 56.54 -21.76
N ASN A 931 36.43 56.40 -21.20
CA ASN A 931 35.66 57.51 -20.62
C ASN A 931 35.57 57.39 -19.10
#